data_AF-A0A6N4T8C7-F1
#
_entry.id   AF-A0A6N4T8C7-F1
#
_cell.length_a   1.000
_cell.length_b   1.000
_cell.length_c   1.000
_cell.angle_alpha   90.00
_cell.angle_beta   90.00
_cell.angle_gamma   90.00
#
_symmetry.space_group_name_H-M   'P 1'
#
loop_
_entity.id
_entity.type
_entity.pdbx_description
1 polymer ?
#
loop_
_entity_poly.entity_id
_entity_poly.type
_entity_poly.pdbx_seq_one_letter_code
_entity_poly.pdbx_strand_id
1 'polypeptide(L)'
;MSSFSIQSSVPVSITNNSPANNDNVWVTVYGSLIVNPGNNQTPAQGANYYLVPPTAGQTQVVPTAVADLPPPGPNSPDGVILPSYTLTQWGNSLCLPAPTYSGDANGNNNQQYSGRILISVGAPTQAQVSVTSTPASVSSPSPASAQDPSTGTFYDFLEFTVASNADGSINVDIDTSQVDAFGLPMQLQFFKDAAATQAYNVSFTGDTTAGSTEVTALTATTGLGQGVPVTGSGMAPGSAVVSVPVGANPTSMTLNLPATATATGAALTAVMAGPVGVVGVRDDIFNGSDMSNFATFIKEQSNKDNASPFMECLSAAPMRIVSPKDICENPNVSASDALNNYFNAQVDNFFLQYFTSPATSSPGVPANGGGKIFSLQSSAFGQSLTYSGSVTLQTDGGYALSLADASGTDSNTYTIYYPFSTQNALADYTPVFPVAAPPAWISAAMAKESASQMIFACDAVFADNTLRGLSGAALAVQGDLENSISAAFNRGIILNEPSTWGDSSTWYPDSQPFNYWVKYWHQAGLTESGLAYAFPYDDKFGSSTNIQQSSVGNVSITLSTWGSTPMPTVTLTAPASGNQGGSLQLAASVSGVSSGAVPTGSISYFVDGCVMSNTSNQTSVALANGQAAAASFSVPALPDGAYTHSYTVTAVYSGDSNYQPAVATQTVQLTGPSGDFAVSLNPPQFPVGTTVSVTTVLPVAAVAGTLALNLIDSSQNVVASVAASSVSSATNVTPFDIPANVLSFAGIVTSGNNQITNVSSTNDLTPGQVLTGTGIPANTTIISFSPCTITMSGNANADATGASTTITSNAALVGFAIQAVYVPTEGSGTLTGQINFAFQA
;
A
#
# COMPACT_ATOMS: atom_id res chain seq x y z
N MET A 1 5.62 -46.58 3.65
CA MET A 1 5.33 -45.46 4.56
C MET A 1 4.87 -45.98 5.90
N SER A 2 5.74 -45.90 6.90
CA SER A 2 5.36 -45.99 8.31
C SER A 2 4.93 -44.60 8.80
N SER A 3 3.63 -44.37 8.86
CA SER A 3 3.01 -43.18 9.45
C SER A 3 2.82 -43.32 10.97
N PHE A 4 2.89 -42.23 11.71
CA PHE A 4 2.65 -42.22 13.16
C PHE A 4 1.46 -41.31 13.53
N SER A 5 0.61 -41.78 14.44
CA SER A 5 -0.50 -41.00 15.01
C SER A 5 0.03 -39.94 15.97
N ILE A 6 -0.52 -38.74 15.89
CA ILE A 6 -0.17 -37.60 16.73
C ILE A 6 -0.82 -37.74 18.13
N GLN A 7 -0.06 -37.45 19.20
CA GLN A 7 -0.59 -37.46 20.58
C GLN A 7 -1.30 -36.15 20.97
N SER A 8 -0.74 -35.00 20.57
CA SER A 8 -1.28 -33.66 20.79
C SER A 8 -1.09 -32.82 19.51
N SER A 9 -2.09 -32.04 19.13
CA SER A 9 -2.07 -31.23 17.90
C SER A 9 -2.91 -29.97 18.03
N VAL A 10 -2.54 -28.92 17.31
CA VAL A 10 -3.38 -27.74 17.10
C VAL A 10 -4.08 -27.86 15.73
N PRO A 11 -5.41 -27.70 15.63
CA PRO A 11 -6.11 -27.62 14.36
C PRO A 11 -5.79 -26.29 13.66
N VAL A 12 -5.59 -26.34 12.35
CA VAL A 12 -5.43 -25.18 11.47
C VAL A 12 -6.57 -25.18 10.47
N SER A 13 -7.55 -24.30 10.68
CA SER A 13 -8.72 -24.13 9.82
C SER A 13 -8.40 -23.18 8.67
N ILE A 14 -8.66 -23.60 7.44
CA ILE A 14 -8.32 -22.82 6.24
C ILE A 14 -9.60 -22.38 5.52
N THR A 15 -9.83 -21.06 5.49
CA THR A 15 -10.92 -20.42 4.76
C THR A 15 -10.42 -20.00 3.37
N ASN A 16 -11.15 -20.38 2.33
CA ASN A 16 -10.81 -20.06 0.95
C ASN A 16 -11.79 -19.04 0.36
N ASN A 17 -11.37 -17.78 0.22
CA ASN A 17 -12.12 -16.73 -0.49
C ASN A 17 -11.56 -16.46 -1.91
N SER A 18 -10.67 -17.32 -2.42
CA SER A 18 -10.25 -17.27 -3.82
C SER A 18 -11.37 -17.76 -4.75
N PRO A 19 -11.36 -17.39 -6.05
CA PRO A 19 -12.33 -17.90 -7.02
C PRO A 19 -12.17 -19.39 -7.36
N ALA A 20 -11.12 -20.05 -6.88
CA ALA A 20 -10.91 -21.48 -7.04
C ALA A 20 -11.73 -22.27 -6.01
N ASN A 21 -12.26 -23.43 -6.41
CA ASN A 21 -12.85 -24.37 -5.46
C ASN A 21 -11.76 -25.05 -4.60
N ASN A 22 -12.17 -25.69 -3.49
CA ASN A 22 -11.24 -26.35 -2.56
C ASN A 22 -10.54 -27.61 -3.15
N ASP A 23 -11.01 -28.10 -4.31
CA ASP A 23 -10.32 -29.16 -5.08
C ASP A 23 -9.14 -28.60 -5.91
N ASN A 24 -9.10 -27.29 -6.12
CA ASN A 24 -8.05 -26.58 -6.85
C ASN A 24 -7.15 -25.72 -5.93
N VAL A 25 -7.38 -25.74 -4.61
CA VAL A 25 -6.45 -25.22 -3.60
C VAL A 25 -5.65 -26.37 -3.04
N TRP A 26 -4.33 -26.30 -3.12
CA TRP A 26 -3.38 -27.36 -2.77
C TRP A 26 -2.54 -26.95 -1.56
N VAL A 27 -2.36 -27.87 -0.63
CA VAL A 27 -1.60 -27.66 0.62
C VAL A 27 -0.54 -28.74 0.78
N THR A 28 0.70 -28.30 1.03
CA THR A 28 1.86 -29.13 1.35
C THR A 28 2.48 -28.63 2.64
N VAL A 29 2.64 -29.51 3.63
CA VAL A 29 3.25 -29.17 4.93
C VAL A 29 4.46 -30.07 5.17
N TYR A 30 5.60 -29.45 5.49
CA TYR A 30 6.85 -30.14 5.82
C TYR A 30 7.67 -29.34 6.82
N GLY A 31 8.64 -29.99 7.45
CA GLY A 31 9.45 -29.37 8.50
C GLY A 31 10.50 -30.30 9.07
N SER A 32 11.05 -29.93 10.24
CA SER A 32 12.05 -30.69 11.01
C SER A 32 11.75 -30.69 12.52
N LEU A 33 12.44 -31.55 13.28
CA LEU A 33 12.42 -31.61 14.75
C LEU A 33 13.79 -31.15 15.30
N ILE A 34 13.84 -30.18 16.21
CA ILE A 34 15.09 -29.45 16.51
C ILE A 34 16.02 -30.10 17.57
N VAL A 35 15.98 -29.74 18.86
CA VAL A 35 16.99 -30.11 19.90
C VAL A 35 16.34 -30.00 21.31
N ASN A 36 16.55 -30.82 22.37
CA ASN A 36 17.08 -32.17 22.70
C ASN A 36 17.09 -32.30 24.28
N PRO A 37 17.01 -33.46 24.99
CA PRO A 37 16.84 -34.86 24.56
C PRO A 37 15.64 -35.64 25.13
N GLY A 38 15.20 -36.63 24.36
CA GLY A 38 14.38 -37.76 24.79
C GLY A 38 14.28 -38.78 23.66
N ASN A 39 14.89 -39.97 23.82
CA ASN A 39 15.26 -40.87 22.71
C ASN A 39 14.10 -41.60 21.98
N ASN A 40 12.84 -41.17 22.14
CA ASN A 40 11.65 -41.93 21.76
C ASN A 40 10.63 -41.16 20.88
N GLN A 41 11.01 -40.04 20.24
CA GLN A 41 10.15 -39.34 19.28
C GLN A 41 10.36 -39.81 17.84
N THR A 42 9.30 -39.75 17.04
CA THR A 42 9.35 -39.96 15.59
C THR A 42 8.67 -38.77 14.89
N PRO A 43 9.33 -38.06 13.96
CA PRO A 43 10.68 -38.26 13.43
C PRO A 43 11.78 -38.16 14.49
N ALA A 44 12.96 -38.70 14.18
CA ALA A 44 14.14 -38.46 15.00
C ALA A 44 14.58 -36.99 14.93
N GLN A 45 15.34 -36.56 15.94
CA GLN A 45 15.96 -35.24 15.97
C GLN A 45 16.74 -34.94 14.68
N GLY A 46 16.56 -33.73 14.11
CA GLY A 46 17.16 -33.29 12.85
C GLY A 46 16.59 -33.95 11.60
N ALA A 47 15.69 -34.93 11.71
CA ALA A 47 15.04 -35.54 10.56
C ALA A 47 13.90 -34.67 10.04
N ASN A 48 13.84 -34.50 8.72
CA ASN A 48 12.74 -33.83 8.06
C ASN A 48 11.49 -34.72 8.00
N TYR A 49 10.32 -34.10 7.94
CA TYR A 49 9.03 -34.76 7.79
C TYR A 49 8.11 -34.00 6.85
N TYR A 50 7.04 -34.68 6.43
CA TYR A 50 5.88 -34.06 5.80
C TYR A 50 4.58 -34.60 6.44
N LEU A 51 3.49 -33.86 6.27
CA LEU A 51 2.16 -34.26 6.74
C LEU A 51 1.31 -34.77 5.57
N VAL A 52 0.43 -35.74 5.85
CA VAL A 52 -0.58 -36.23 4.90
C VAL A 52 -2.00 -36.15 5.50
N PRO A 53 -3.05 -35.99 4.67
CA PRO A 53 -4.43 -35.88 5.12
C PRO A 53 -4.88 -37.04 6.04
N PRO A 54 -5.83 -36.75 6.95
CA PRO A 54 -6.22 -37.70 7.98
C PRO A 54 -6.90 -38.96 7.41
N THR A 55 -6.28 -40.12 7.64
CA THR A 55 -6.98 -41.41 7.50
C THR A 55 -7.73 -41.70 8.80
N ALA A 56 -9.07 -41.73 8.76
CA ALA A 56 -9.95 -41.87 9.93
C ALA A 56 -9.81 -40.76 11.01
N GLY A 57 -9.53 -39.52 10.59
CA GLY A 57 -9.66 -38.33 11.45
C GLY A 57 -8.41 -37.91 12.23
N GLN A 58 -7.24 -38.48 11.95
CA GLN A 58 -5.95 -38.01 12.50
C GLN A 58 -4.94 -37.74 11.40
N THR A 59 -4.41 -36.52 11.33
CA THR A 59 -3.26 -36.16 10.49
C THR A 59 -2.07 -37.06 10.82
N GLN A 60 -1.34 -37.49 9.81
CA GLN A 60 -0.21 -38.40 9.98
C GLN A 60 1.11 -37.67 9.71
N VAL A 61 2.06 -37.84 10.61
CA VAL A 61 3.45 -37.40 10.41
C VAL A 61 4.22 -38.50 9.69
N VAL A 62 4.87 -38.16 8.59
CA VAL A 62 5.68 -39.09 7.79
C VAL A 62 7.12 -38.58 7.74
N PRO A 63 8.08 -39.30 8.32
CA PRO A 63 9.50 -38.98 8.16
C PRO A 63 9.91 -39.00 6.68
N THR A 64 10.69 -38.01 6.24
CA THR A 64 11.12 -37.88 4.85
C THR A 64 12.15 -38.97 4.49
N ALA A 65 11.67 -40.05 3.88
CA ALA A 65 12.47 -41.15 3.38
C ALA A 65 12.22 -41.35 1.87
N VAL A 66 13.27 -41.21 1.06
CA VAL A 66 13.21 -41.22 -0.41
C VAL A 66 12.60 -42.51 -0.97
N ALA A 67 12.86 -43.66 -0.33
CA ALA A 67 12.36 -44.96 -0.77
C ALA A 67 10.81 -45.12 -0.68
N ASP A 68 10.14 -44.21 0.03
CA ASP A 68 8.68 -44.19 0.20
C ASP A 68 7.99 -43.15 -0.70
N LEU A 69 8.75 -42.32 -1.42
CA LEU A 69 8.22 -41.28 -2.32
C LEU A 69 8.20 -41.77 -3.78
N PRO A 70 7.22 -41.34 -4.60
CA PRO A 70 7.17 -41.72 -6.01
C PRO A 70 8.39 -41.15 -6.77
N PRO A 71 8.98 -41.90 -7.72
CA PRO A 71 10.04 -41.38 -8.58
C PRO A 71 9.52 -40.22 -9.46
N PRO A 72 10.39 -39.33 -9.95
CA PRO A 72 9.97 -38.21 -10.80
C PRO A 72 9.18 -38.72 -12.01
N GLY A 73 8.03 -38.10 -12.29
CA GLY A 73 7.27 -38.39 -13.50
C GLY A 73 8.02 -37.91 -14.75
N PRO A 74 7.64 -38.38 -15.96
CA PRO A 74 8.27 -37.93 -17.20
C PRO A 74 8.07 -36.43 -17.52
N ASN A 75 7.23 -35.74 -16.73
CA ASN A 75 6.97 -34.30 -16.80
C ASN A 75 7.30 -33.58 -15.46
N SER A 76 7.98 -34.26 -14.52
CA SER A 76 8.46 -33.65 -13.27
C SER A 76 9.86 -33.05 -13.49
N PRO A 77 10.26 -32.04 -12.69
CA PRO A 77 11.65 -31.55 -12.65
C PRO A 77 12.64 -32.63 -12.18
N ASP A 78 13.93 -32.30 -12.21
CA ASP A 78 15.09 -33.18 -12.00
C ASP A 78 15.21 -33.88 -10.62
N GLY A 79 14.18 -33.87 -9.76
CA GLY A 79 14.20 -34.42 -8.41
C GLY A 79 12.86 -34.99 -7.93
N VAL A 80 12.91 -35.81 -6.88
CA VAL A 80 11.71 -36.32 -6.18
C VAL A 80 11.01 -35.14 -5.49
N ILE A 81 9.68 -35.09 -5.55
CA ILE A 81 8.88 -34.04 -4.90
C ILE A 81 8.09 -34.58 -3.70
N LEU A 82 7.82 -33.71 -2.73
CA LEU A 82 6.86 -34.00 -1.66
C LEU A 82 5.43 -34.08 -2.21
N PRO A 83 4.55 -34.91 -1.61
CA PRO A 83 3.15 -34.93 -2.00
C PRO A 83 2.46 -33.62 -1.62
N SER A 84 1.46 -33.26 -2.43
CA SER A 84 0.54 -32.15 -2.17
C SER A 84 -0.89 -32.67 -2.24
N TYR A 85 -1.78 -32.10 -1.43
CA TYR A 85 -3.16 -32.56 -1.30
C TYR A 85 -4.11 -31.38 -1.34
N THR A 86 -5.28 -31.58 -1.94
CA THR A 86 -6.28 -30.53 -2.07
C THR A 86 -6.89 -30.17 -0.72
N LEU A 87 -7.38 -28.94 -0.57
CA LEU A 87 -8.02 -28.47 0.65
C LEU A 87 -9.27 -29.31 1.01
N THR A 88 -9.98 -29.82 0.00
CA THR A 88 -11.05 -30.83 0.18
C THR A 88 -10.54 -32.13 0.79
N GLN A 89 -9.37 -32.64 0.37
CA GLN A 89 -8.77 -33.85 0.95
C GLN A 89 -8.37 -33.64 2.42
N TRP A 90 -7.97 -32.42 2.79
CA TRP A 90 -7.78 -32.00 4.17
C TRP A 90 -9.09 -31.75 4.94
N GLY A 91 -10.27 -31.81 4.30
CA GLY A 91 -11.54 -31.49 4.95
C GLY A 91 -11.63 -30.04 5.43
N ASN A 92 -10.93 -29.13 4.77
CA ASN A 92 -10.76 -27.71 5.13
C ASN A 92 -10.02 -27.43 6.45
N SER A 93 -9.45 -28.44 7.11
CA SER A 93 -8.65 -28.27 8.33
C SER A 93 -7.52 -29.28 8.41
N LEU A 94 -6.28 -28.80 8.45
CA LEU A 94 -5.13 -29.64 8.81
C LEU A 94 -4.90 -29.61 10.33
N CYS A 95 -3.99 -30.42 10.83
CA CYS A 95 -3.56 -30.37 12.24
C CYS A 95 -2.03 -30.37 12.31
N LEU A 96 -1.44 -29.38 12.96
CA LEU A 96 0.00 -29.36 13.21
C LEU A 96 0.32 -30.23 14.43
N PRO A 97 1.32 -31.12 14.36
CA PRO A 97 1.74 -31.93 15.49
C PRO A 97 2.41 -31.06 16.56
N ALA A 98 2.11 -31.33 17.83
CA ALA A 98 2.89 -30.85 18.96
C ALA A 98 3.74 -32.00 19.51
N PRO A 99 5.04 -31.78 19.80
CA PRO A 99 5.89 -32.82 20.38
C PRO A 99 5.53 -33.02 21.85
N THR A 100 5.73 -34.23 22.40
CA THR A 100 5.52 -34.48 23.83
C THR A 100 6.44 -33.57 24.66
N TYR A 101 5.93 -32.96 25.72
CA TYR A 101 6.75 -32.19 26.64
C TYR A 101 7.85 -33.07 27.26
N SER A 102 9.13 -32.68 27.09
CA SER A 102 10.26 -33.40 27.69
C SER A 102 11.01 -32.65 28.79
N GLY A 103 10.87 -31.33 28.86
CA GLY A 103 11.36 -30.48 29.95
C GLY A 103 12.88 -30.30 30.07
N ASP A 104 13.34 -29.06 30.27
CA ASP A 104 14.66 -28.77 30.84
C ASP A 104 14.57 -28.43 32.34
N ALA A 105 15.72 -28.11 32.94
CA ALA A 105 15.81 -27.70 34.34
C ALA A 105 15.12 -26.34 34.64
N ASN A 106 14.70 -25.59 33.63
CA ASN A 106 14.02 -24.29 33.74
C ASN A 106 12.49 -24.42 33.50
N GLY A 107 11.99 -25.59 33.12
CA GLY A 107 10.58 -25.83 32.79
C GLY A 107 10.20 -25.54 31.34
N ASN A 108 11.19 -25.31 30.47
CA ASN A 108 10.99 -25.12 29.03
C ASN A 108 10.91 -26.47 28.32
N ASN A 109 10.19 -26.54 27.20
CA ASN A 109 10.19 -27.73 26.37
C ASN A 109 11.32 -27.70 25.33
N ASN A 110 12.28 -28.61 25.46
CA ASN A 110 13.36 -28.81 24.49
C ASN A 110 12.91 -29.65 23.28
N GLN A 111 11.65 -29.55 22.85
CA GLN A 111 11.15 -30.21 21.66
C GLN A 111 10.22 -29.27 20.93
N GLN A 112 10.52 -29.05 19.65
CA GLN A 112 9.80 -28.14 18.77
C GLN A 112 9.70 -28.76 17.39
N TYR A 113 8.49 -28.84 16.84
CA TYR A 113 8.30 -29.08 15.41
C TYR A 113 8.28 -27.73 14.71
N SER A 114 9.16 -27.52 13.74
CA SER A 114 9.20 -26.30 12.93
C SER A 114 9.10 -26.66 11.45
N GLY A 115 8.57 -25.78 10.61
CA GLY A 115 8.34 -26.06 9.20
C GLY A 115 7.61 -24.97 8.42
N ARG A 116 7.14 -25.32 7.23
CA ARG A 116 6.37 -24.44 6.34
C ARG A 116 5.04 -25.08 5.93
N ILE A 117 3.98 -24.26 5.87
CA ILE A 117 2.70 -24.58 5.24
C ILE A 117 2.69 -23.87 3.88
N LEU A 118 2.88 -24.61 2.78
CA LEU A 118 2.78 -24.07 1.43
C LEU A 118 1.34 -24.21 0.96
N ILE A 119 0.75 -23.10 0.51
CA ILE A 119 -0.60 -23.08 -0.08
C ILE A 119 -0.50 -22.59 -1.52
N SER A 120 -1.18 -23.28 -2.43
CA SER A 120 -1.17 -22.97 -3.87
C SER A 120 -2.53 -23.13 -4.51
N VAL A 121 -2.73 -22.46 -5.65
CA VAL A 121 -4.02 -22.40 -6.33
C VAL A 121 -3.86 -22.73 -7.81
N GLY A 122 -4.77 -23.56 -8.33
CA GLY A 122 -4.79 -24.04 -9.72
C GLY A 122 -3.86 -25.23 -9.97
N ALA A 123 -2.68 -25.26 -9.35
CA ALA A 123 -1.72 -26.36 -9.40
C ALA A 123 -0.95 -26.48 -8.06
N PRO A 124 -0.43 -27.65 -7.69
CA PRO A 124 0.39 -27.81 -6.49
C PRO A 124 1.79 -27.22 -6.64
N THR A 125 2.35 -26.71 -5.53
CA THR A 125 3.79 -26.44 -5.40
C THR A 125 4.62 -27.72 -5.47
N GLN A 126 5.84 -27.61 -5.99
CA GLN A 126 6.76 -28.74 -6.16
C GLN A 126 8.01 -28.58 -5.27
N ALA A 127 7.83 -28.76 -3.95
CA ALA A 127 8.95 -28.81 -3.01
C ALA A 127 9.78 -30.09 -3.24
N GLN A 128 11.07 -29.94 -3.54
CA GLN A 128 11.95 -31.04 -3.94
C GLN A 128 12.65 -31.67 -2.73
N VAL A 129 12.91 -32.98 -2.79
CA VAL A 129 13.66 -33.73 -1.77
C VAL A 129 15.06 -34.03 -2.29
N SER A 130 16.08 -33.43 -1.66
CA SER A 130 17.47 -33.73 -1.98
C SER A 130 17.91 -35.03 -1.33
N VAL A 131 18.43 -35.93 -2.17
CA VAL A 131 18.79 -37.30 -1.78
C VAL A 131 20.28 -37.45 -1.46
N THR A 132 21.07 -36.38 -1.62
CA THR A 132 22.53 -36.37 -1.41
C THR A 132 22.93 -35.97 0.00
N SER A 133 22.00 -35.42 0.80
CA SER A 133 22.21 -35.17 2.23
C SER A 133 21.75 -36.34 3.09
N THR A 134 22.30 -36.46 4.30
CA THR A 134 21.82 -37.41 5.32
C THR A 134 21.69 -36.67 6.66
N PRO A 135 20.47 -36.47 7.18
CA PRO A 135 19.17 -36.85 6.61
C PRO A 135 18.84 -36.13 5.29
N ALA A 136 17.88 -36.67 4.53
CA ALA A 136 17.41 -36.06 3.29
C ALA A 136 16.81 -34.67 3.56
N SER A 137 17.19 -33.66 2.80
CA SER A 137 16.69 -32.28 2.94
C SER A 137 15.52 -32.01 2.01
N VAL A 138 14.71 -31.01 2.36
CA VAL A 138 13.65 -30.48 1.50
C VAL A 138 14.08 -29.11 1.02
N SER A 139 14.09 -28.91 -0.30
CA SER A 139 14.29 -27.63 -0.96
C SER A 139 12.92 -26.98 -1.17
N SER A 140 12.75 -25.79 -0.59
CA SER A 140 11.58 -24.94 -0.87
C SER A 140 11.60 -24.46 -2.33
N PRO A 141 10.44 -24.19 -2.94
CA PRO A 141 10.37 -23.50 -4.22
C PRO A 141 11.07 -22.13 -4.19
N SER A 142 12.00 -21.89 -5.11
CA SER A 142 12.75 -20.63 -5.24
C SER A 142 12.00 -19.65 -6.15
N PRO A 143 11.57 -18.47 -5.67
CA PRO A 143 10.76 -17.56 -6.48
C PRO A 143 11.57 -16.80 -7.53
N ALA A 144 12.87 -16.57 -7.33
CA ALA A 144 13.75 -15.90 -8.30
C ALA A 144 14.26 -16.83 -9.42
N SER A 145 14.20 -18.16 -9.24
CA SER A 145 14.68 -19.12 -10.23
C SER A 145 13.67 -19.36 -11.34
N ALA A 146 14.01 -18.97 -12.57
CA ALA A 146 13.21 -19.23 -13.77
C ALA A 146 13.17 -20.73 -14.16
N GLN A 147 13.97 -21.57 -13.50
CA GLN A 147 14.00 -23.03 -13.65
C GLN A 147 13.27 -23.75 -12.50
N ASP A 148 12.70 -23.02 -11.53
CA ASP A 148 11.95 -23.64 -10.44
C ASP A 148 10.70 -24.38 -10.98
N PRO A 149 10.42 -25.60 -10.53
CA PRO A 149 9.25 -26.35 -11.02
C PRO A 149 7.89 -25.77 -10.63
N SER A 150 7.86 -24.84 -9.68
CA SER A 150 6.67 -24.11 -9.27
C SER A 150 6.56 -22.76 -10.00
N THR A 151 7.47 -22.43 -10.93
CA THR A 151 7.31 -21.29 -11.86
C THR A 151 6.00 -21.46 -12.64
N GLY A 152 5.15 -20.42 -12.60
CA GLY A 152 3.80 -20.47 -13.17
C GLY A 152 2.69 -20.92 -12.21
N THR A 153 3.03 -21.44 -11.02
CA THR A 153 2.06 -21.74 -9.95
C THR A 153 1.85 -20.50 -9.08
N PHE A 154 0.58 -20.18 -8.79
CA PHE A 154 0.21 -19.26 -7.71
C PHE A 154 0.44 -19.96 -6.37
N TYR A 155 1.42 -19.52 -5.57
CA TYR A 155 1.63 -20.03 -4.22
C TYR A 155 2.14 -18.95 -3.28
N ASP A 156 1.96 -19.23 -1.99
CA ASP A 156 2.58 -18.51 -0.89
C ASP A 156 2.82 -19.49 0.28
N PHE A 157 3.46 -19.05 1.36
CA PHE A 157 3.71 -19.91 2.52
C PHE A 157 3.58 -19.20 3.87
N LEU A 158 3.40 -20.01 4.90
CA LEU A 158 3.50 -19.62 6.30
C LEU A 158 4.61 -20.43 6.95
N GLU A 159 5.44 -19.78 7.75
CA GLU A 159 6.43 -20.47 8.59
C GLU A 159 5.81 -20.79 9.95
N PHE A 160 6.16 -21.92 10.56
CA PHE A 160 5.60 -22.31 11.85
C PHE A 160 6.61 -22.98 12.79
N THR A 161 6.37 -22.82 14.09
CA THR A 161 6.95 -23.64 15.15
C THR A 161 5.88 -24.00 16.19
N VAL A 162 5.85 -25.26 16.64
CA VAL A 162 4.88 -25.79 17.62
C VAL A 162 5.61 -26.56 18.71
N ALA A 163 5.26 -26.26 19.97
CA ALA A 163 5.79 -26.90 21.17
C ALA A 163 4.66 -27.18 22.19
N SER A 164 4.80 -28.21 23.02
CA SER A 164 3.92 -28.41 24.19
C SER A 164 4.51 -27.80 25.46
N ASN A 165 3.68 -27.35 26.39
CA ASN A 165 4.06 -26.94 27.74
C ASN A 165 3.94 -28.10 28.76
N ALA A 166 4.47 -27.89 29.96
CA ALA A 166 4.42 -28.86 31.06
C ALA A 166 2.99 -29.18 31.54
N ASP A 167 2.04 -28.26 31.35
CA ASP A 167 0.62 -28.42 31.68
C ASP A 167 -0.21 -29.07 30.55
N GLY A 168 0.42 -29.41 29.43
CA GLY A 168 -0.22 -29.97 28.24
C GLY A 168 -0.84 -28.95 27.29
N SER A 169 -0.75 -27.65 27.58
CA SER A 169 -1.13 -26.60 26.63
C SER A 169 -0.12 -26.50 25.47
N ILE A 170 -0.54 -25.97 24.32
CA ILE A 170 0.30 -25.90 23.12
C ILE A 170 0.73 -24.44 22.89
N ASN A 171 2.03 -24.24 22.67
CA ASN A 171 2.60 -23.01 22.13
C ASN A 171 2.67 -23.13 20.62
N VAL A 172 2.27 -22.06 19.93
CA VAL A 172 2.30 -21.95 18.48
C VAL A 172 2.95 -20.62 18.13
N ASP A 173 3.79 -20.65 17.11
CA ASP A 173 4.51 -19.53 16.56
C ASP A 173 4.33 -19.62 15.03
N ILE A 174 3.66 -18.66 14.40
CA ILE A 174 3.39 -18.66 12.95
C ILE A 174 3.41 -17.22 12.42
N ASP A 175 3.94 -17.05 11.22
CA ASP A 175 3.90 -15.81 10.44
C ASP A 175 3.38 -16.04 9.01
N THR A 176 3.04 -14.94 8.36
CA THR A 176 2.93 -14.88 6.89
C THR A 176 4.17 -14.14 6.38
N SER A 177 4.87 -14.66 5.38
CA SER A 177 6.16 -14.10 4.97
C SER A 177 6.09 -13.37 3.63
N GLN A 178 6.78 -12.23 3.53
CA GLN A 178 7.10 -11.53 2.28
C GLN A 178 8.63 -11.35 2.13
N VAL A 179 9.42 -12.15 2.87
CA VAL A 179 10.90 -12.12 2.83
C VAL A 179 11.43 -12.54 1.47
N ASP A 180 10.84 -13.57 0.88
CA ASP A 180 11.29 -14.18 -0.39
C ASP A 180 10.46 -13.65 -1.58
N ALA A 181 9.13 -13.67 -1.48
CA ALA A 181 8.21 -13.19 -2.51
C ALA A 181 6.81 -12.94 -1.94
N PHE A 182 5.91 -12.44 -2.78
CA PHE A 182 4.47 -12.45 -2.56
C PHE A 182 3.75 -13.10 -3.76
N GLY A 183 2.85 -14.04 -3.49
CA GLY A 183 2.02 -14.70 -4.49
C GLY A 183 0.53 -14.77 -4.15
N LEU A 184 0.16 -14.97 -2.88
CA LEU A 184 -1.23 -15.06 -2.41
C LEU A 184 -1.46 -14.16 -1.19
N PRO A 185 -2.53 -13.33 -1.18
CA PRO A 185 -2.91 -12.62 0.03
C PRO A 185 -3.51 -13.59 1.04
N MET A 186 -2.93 -13.64 2.23
CA MET A 186 -3.33 -14.50 3.34
C MET A 186 -3.40 -13.72 4.65
N GLN A 187 -4.42 -14.00 5.45
CA GLN A 187 -4.55 -13.56 6.84
C GLN A 187 -4.36 -14.73 7.81
N LEU A 188 -3.83 -14.45 9.00
CA LEU A 188 -3.55 -15.41 10.08
C LEU A 188 -4.13 -14.92 11.42
N GLN A 189 -4.82 -15.78 12.17
CA GLN A 189 -5.33 -15.46 13.51
C GLN A 189 -5.37 -16.70 14.41
N PHE A 190 -5.05 -16.56 15.70
CA PHE A 190 -5.13 -17.65 16.69
C PHE A 190 -6.30 -17.47 17.66
N PHE A 191 -6.80 -18.59 18.16
CA PHE A 191 -7.93 -18.67 19.08
C PHE A 191 -7.61 -19.55 20.28
N LYS A 192 -8.22 -19.24 21.42
CA LYS A 192 -8.11 -19.99 22.68
C LYS A 192 -8.83 -21.33 22.64
N ASP A 193 -9.79 -21.48 21.73
CA ASP A 193 -10.67 -22.65 21.62
C ASP A 193 -10.59 -23.33 20.25
N ALA A 194 -10.79 -24.65 20.24
CA ALA A 194 -10.72 -25.46 19.03
C ALA A 194 -11.77 -25.07 17.95
N ALA A 195 -12.86 -24.42 18.35
CA ALA A 195 -13.93 -23.97 17.45
C ALA A 195 -13.69 -22.60 16.81
N ALA A 196 -12.55 -21.95 17.08
CA ALA A 196 -12.18 -20.63 16.57
C ALA A 196 -13.23 -19.53 16.87
N THR A 197 -13.70 -19.46 18.12
CA THR A 197 -14.72 -18.47 18.55
C THR A 197 -14.21 -17.48 19.60
N GLN A 198 -13.11 -17.77 20.28
CA GLN A 198 -12.55 -16.98 21.38
C GLN A 198 -11.15 -16.47 21.03
N ALA A 199 -11.07 -15.29 20.44
CA ALA A 199 -9.82 -14.60 20.14
C ALA A 199 -9.04 -14.20 21.42
N TYR A 200 -7.77 -13.83 21.25
CA TYR A 200 -6.92 -13.36 22.35
C TYR A 200 -7.08 -11.88 22.70
N ASN A 201 -7.73 -11.09 21.84
CA ASN A 201 -7.96 -9.65 21.99
C ASN A 201 -8.40 -9.23 23.40
N VAL A 202 -7.89 -8.08 23.85
CA VAL A 202 -8.18 -7.50 25.16
C VAL A 202 -8.87 -6.15 24.98
N SER A 203 -10.10 -6.03 25.47
CA SER A 203 -10.83 -4.76 25.49
C SER A 203 -10.50 -3.96 26.74
N PHE A 204 -10.32 -2.66 26.58
CA PHE A 204 -10.07 -1.69 27.64
C PHE A 204 -10.69 -0.33 27.28
N THR A 205 -10.58 0.66 28.17
CA THR A 205 -10.95 2.04 27.85
C THR A 205 -9.83 3.00 28.23
N GLY A 206 -9.79 4.16 27.58
CA GLY A 206 -8.84 5.23 27.85
C GLY A 206 -9.27 6.57 27.24
N ASP A 207 -8.60 7.64 27.64
CA ASP A 207 -8.84 9.00 27.17
C ASP A 207 -7.91 9.30 25.98
N THR A 208 -8.49 9.59 24.82
CA THR A 208 -7.78 9.98 23.59
C THR A 208 -7.84 11.49 23.38
N THR A 209 -6.83 12.07 22.76
CA THR A 209 -6.82 13.48 22.34
C THR A 209 -6.38 13.59 20.89
N ALA A 210 -7.19 14.24 20.05
CA ALA A 210 -6.89 14.41 18.62
C ALA A 210 -5.52 15.07 18.42
N GLY A 211 -4.66 14.45 17.62
CA GLY A 211 -3.28 14.91 17.38
C GLY A 211 -2.25 14.47 18.44
N SER A 212 -2.65 13.76 19.50
CA SER A 212 -1.75 13.21 20.52
C SER A 212 -1.46 11.73 20.27
N THR A 213 -0.20 11.32 20.43
CA THR A 213 0.19 9.90 20.50
C THR A 213 -0.02 9.30 21.89
N GLU A 214 -0.20 10.11 22.94
CA GLU A 214 -0.49 9.61 24.28
C GLU A 214 -1.99 9.35 24.47
N VAL A 215 -2.32 8.15 24.94
CA VAL A 215 -3.65 7.76 25.45
C VAL A 215 -3.53 7.61 26.96
N THR A 216 -4.43 8.24 27.72
CA THR A 216 -4.38 8.28 29.19
C THR A 216 -5.60 7.60 29.83
N ALA A 217 -5.77 7.71 31.15
CA ALA A 217 -6.89 7.13 31.91
C ALA A 217 -7.18 5.63 31.65
N LEU A 218 -6.15 4.84 31.30
CA LEU A 218 -6.31 3.43 30.94
C LEU A 218 -6.92 2.61 32.07
N THR A 219 -7.98 1.85 31.79
CA THR A 219 -8.60 0.93 32.77
C THR A 219 -7.85 -0.38 32.96
N ALA A 220 -6.97 -0.73 32.03
CA ALA A 220 -6.07 -1.89 32.12
C ALA A 220 -4.87 -1.70 31.19
N THR A 221 -3.72 -2.27 31.57
CA THR A 221 -2.52 -2.36 30.73
C THR A 221 -2.11 -3.80 30.41
N THR A 222 -2.86 -4.78 30.92
CA THR A 222 -2.66 -6.20 30.60
C THR A 222 -2.82 -6.44 29.09
N GLY A 223 -1.79 -6.99 28.45
CA GLY A 223 -1.76 -7.22 27.01
C GLY A 223 -1.28 -6.02 26.18
N LEU A 224 -0.93 -4.89 26.80
CA LEU A 224 -0.28 -3.78 26.11
C LEU A 224 1.25 -3.96 26.17
N GLY A 225 1.85 -4.33 25.04
CA GLY A 225 3.30 -4.40 24.82
C GLY A 225 3.69 -3.64 23.56
N GLN A 226 4.97 -3.34 23.37
CA GLN A 226 5.44 -2.67 22.16
C GLN A 226 5.07 -3.47 20.90
N GLY A 227 4.62 -2.79 19.85
CA GLY A 227 4.15 -3.39 18.59
C GLY A 227 2.70 -3.87 18.60
N VAL A 228 2.05 -4.02 19.76
CA VAL A 228 0.66 -4.50 19.84
C VAL A 228 -0.28 -3.51 19.15
N PRO A 229 -1.05 -3.92 18.11
CA PRO A 229 -2.01 -3.04 17.45
C PRO A 229 -3.18 -2.70 18.37
N VAL A 230 -3.63 -1.45 18.30
CA VAL A 230 -4.78 -0.94 19.05
C VAL A 230 -5.81 -0.38 18.07
N THR A 231 -7.03 -0.90 18.17
CA THR A 231 -8.20 -0.45 17.41
C THR A 231 -9.24 0.16 18.35
N GLY A 232 -10.11 1.01 17.82
CA GLY A 232 -11.20 1.61 18.58
C GLY A 232 -11.54 3.03 18.14
N SER A 233 -12.46 3.67 18.85
CA SER A 233 -12.89 5.03 18.52
C SER A 233 -11.75 6.03 18.71
N GLY A 234 -11.46 6.83 17.68
CA GLY A 234 -10.38 7.82 17.70
C GLY A 234 -8.97 7.27 17.49
N MET A 235 -8.80 5.97 17.19
CA MET A 235 -7.51 5.44 16.72
C MET A 235 -7.29 5.75 15.23
N ALA A 236 -6.03 5.86 14.82
CA ALA A 236 -5.68 5.85 13.40
C ALA A 236 -5.59 4.38 12.91
N PRO A 237 -5.90 4.09 11.63
CA PRO A 237 -5.54 2.79 11.05
C PRO A 237 -4.03 2.55 11.19
N GLY A 238 -3.62 1.38 11.69
CA GLY A 238 -2.23 1.07 11.99
C GLY A 238 -1.69 1.66 13.31
N SER A 239 -2.55 2.17 14.20
CA SER A 239 -2.16 2.51 15.57
C SER A 239 -1.66 1.26 16.31
N ALA A 240 -0.44 1.34 16.86
CA ALA A 240 0.20 0.32 17.67
C ALA A 240 0.94 0.96 18.86
N VAL A 241 1.08 0.21 19.95
CA VAL A 241 1.77 0.67 21.16
C VAL A 241 3.28 0.81 20.90
N VAL A 242 3.84 1.98 21.15
CA VAL A 242 5.29 2.23 21.19
C VAL A 242 5.84 1.98 22.59
N SER A 243 5.13 2.42 23.64
CA SER A 243 5.52 2.16 25.02
C SER A 243 4.35 2.25 26.01
N VAL A 244 4.50 1.57 27.14
CA VAL A 244 3.67 1.72 28.34
C VAL A 244 4.61 2.14 29.48
N PRO A 245 4.36 3.24 30.20
CA PRO A 245 5.25 3.69 31.26
C PRO A 245 5.43 2.65 32.37
N VAL A 246 6.66 2.48 32.85
CA VAL A 246 6.95 1.53 33.94
C VAL A 246 6.58 2.12 35.30
N GLY A 247 5.68 1.44 36.03
CA GLY A 247 5.20 1.88 37.34
C GLY A 247 4.16 0.93 37.93
N ALA A 248 3.82 1.11 39.21
CA ALA A 248 2.97 0.16 39.95
C ALA A 248 1.49 0.09 39.47
N ASN A 249 1.05 1.09 38.70
CA ASN A 249 -0.21 1.09 37.93
C ASN A 249 -0.06 2.13 36.79
N PRO A 250 0.40 1.75 35.59
CA PRO A 250 0.44 2.68 34.47
C PRO A 250 -1.00 2.96 34.01
N THR A 251 -1.33 4.23 33.83
CA THR A 251 -2.64 4.67 33.34
C THR A 251 -2.54 5.36 31.97
N SER A 252 -1.41 5.24 31.28
CA SER A 252 -1.23 5.74 29.91
C SER A 252 -0.40 4.79 29.06
N MET A 253 -0.42 5.03 27.74
CA MET A 253 0.43 4.41 26.73
C MET A 253 0.75 5.43 25.64
N THR A 254 1.85 5.22 24.92
CA THR A 254 2.23 6.00 23.73
C THR A 254 2.01 5.15 22.49
N LEU A 255 1.39 5.72 21.46
CA LEU A 255 1.16 5.12 20.15
C LEU A 255 2.19 5.60 19.11
N ASN A 256 2.36 4.84 18.03
CA ASN A 256 3.13 5.25 16.85
C ASN A 256 2.46 6.35 16.02
N LEU A 257 1.12 6.41 16.04
CA LEU A 257 0.30 7.36 15.30
C LEU A 257 -0.55 8.19 16.25
N PRO A 258 -0.73 9.50 15.99
CA PRO A 258 -1.59 10.35 16.79
C PRO A 258 -3.06 9.92 16.66
N ALA A 259 -3.80 9.98 17.75
CA ALA A 259 -5.24 9.73 17.77
C ALA A 259 -5.98 10.71 16.85
N THR A 260 -7.01 10.21 16.16
CA THR A 260 -7.81 10.95 15.17
C THR A 260 -8.95 11.75 15.81
N ALA A 261 -9.33 11.43 17.05
CA ALA A 261 -10.40 12.11 17.78
C ALA A 261 -10.12 12.22 19.28
N THR A 262 -10.68 13.26 19.91
CA THR A 262 -10.68 13.45 21.37
C THR A 262 -11.91 12.77 21.98
N ALA A 263 -11.71 11.87 22.93
CA ALA A 263 -12.79 11.18 23.64
C ALA A 263 -12.35 10.77 25.05
N THR A 264 -13.27 10.86 26.02
CA THR A 264 -13.07 10.36 27.39
C THR A 264 -13.66 8.95 27.50
N GLY A 265 -12.90 8.00 28.05
CA GLY A 265 -13.32 6.61 28.18
C GLY A 265 -13.63 5.92 26.86
N ALA A 266 -12.87 6.23 25.80
CA ALA A 266 -13.00 5.59 24.49
C ALA A 266 -12.87 4.07 24.62
N ALA A 267 -13.75 3.31 23.97
CA ALA A 267 -13.64 1.86 23.90
C ALA A 267 -12.53 1.47 22.91
N LEU A 268 -11.50 0.79 23.43
CA LEU A 268 -10.30 0.38 22.73
C LEU A 268 -10.09 -1.13 22.85
N THR A 269 -9.41 -1.72 21.87
CA THR A 269 -9.09 -3.16 21.83
C THR A 269 -7.66 -3.34 21.39
N ALA A 270 -6.87 -3.99 22.24
CA ALA A 270 -5.56 -4.52 21.89
C ALA A 270 -5.78 -5.81 21.08
N VAL A 271 -5.32 -5.81 19.83
CA VAL A 271 -5.43 -6.96 18.92
C VAL A 271 -4.27 -7.90 19.24
N MET A 272 -4.60 -9.05 19.81
CA MET A 272 -3.61 -10.03 20.29
C MET A 272 -3.79 -11.32 19.51
N ALA A 273 -2.68 -11.84 18.99
CA ALA A 273 -2.64 -13.05 18.18
C ALA A 273 -3.54 -13.01 16.93
N GLY A 274 -3.55 -11.86 16.26
CA GLY A 274 -4.17 -11.64 14.95
C GLY A 274 -5.60 -11.07 14.97
N PRO A 275 -6.14 -10.69 13.79
CA PRO A 275 -5.60 -11.02 12.47
C PRO A 275 -4.34 -10.23 12.09
N VAL A 276 -3.44 -10.87 11.34
CA VAL A 276 -2.26 -10.29 10.68
C VAL A 276 -2.19 -10.78 9.24
N GLY A 277 -1.39 -10.14 8.37
CA GLY A 277 -1.18 -10.56 6.98
C GLY A 277 -1.84 -9.65 5.94
N VAL A 278 -1.87 -10.09 4.68
CA VAL A 278 -2.28 -9.27 3.54
C VAL A 278 -3.79 -9.30 3.32
N VAL A 279 -4.43 -8.13 3.48
CA VAL A 279 -5.86 -7.92 3.24
C VAL A 279 -6.16 -7.40 1.83
N GLY A 280 -5.15 -6.83 1.17
CA GLY A 280 -5.24 -6.33 -0.19
C GLY A 280 -5.71 -7.41 -1.17
N VAL A 281 -6.57 -7.01 -2.10
CA VAL A 281 -7.08 -7.89 -3.15
C VAL A 281 -5.98 -8.22 -4.14
N ARG A 282 -5.84 -9.52 -4.45
CA ARG A 282 -4.72 -10.01 -5.26
C ARG A 282 -4.62 -9.29 -6.61
N ASP A 283 -5.74 -9.13 -7.31
CA ASP A 283 -5.70 -8.58 -8.66
C ASP A 283 -5.43 -7.07 -8.69
N ASP A 284 -5.76 -6.35 -7.61
CA ASP A 284 -5.43 -4.94 -7.45
C ASP A 284 -3.90 -4.79 -7.18
N ILE A 285 -3.32 -5.67 -6.35
CA ILE A 285 -1.86 -5.76 -6.11
C ILE A 285 -1.04 -5.98 -7.40
N PHE A 286 -1.51 -6.84 -8.29
CA PHE A 286 -0.79 -7.17 -9.54
C PHE A 286 -1.15 -6.25 -10.72
N ASN A 287 -2.41 -5.81 -10.84
CA ASN A 287 -2.95 -5.15 -12.04
C ASN A 287 -3.68 -3.82 -11.79
N GLY A 288 -3.86 -3.41 -10.54
CA GLY A 288 -4.58 -2.19 -10.16
C GLY A 288 -3.90 -0.89 -10.60
N SER A 289 -4.64 0.20 -10.55
CA SER A 289 -4.20 1.54 -10.99
C SER A 289 -3.94 2.53 -9.84
N ASP A 290 -3.97 2.07 -8.59
CA ASP A 290 -3.72 2.88 -7.39
C ASP A 290 -2.50 2.36 -6.59
N MET A 291 -2.24 2.94 -5.42
CA MET A 291 -1.10 2.58 -4.56
C MET A 291 -1.15 1.15 -3.97
N SER A 292 -2.27 0.44 -4.10
CA SER A 292 -2.32 -0.99 -3.77
C SER A 292 -1.54 -1.83 -4.79
N ASN A 293 -1.29 -1.31 -6.00
CA ASN A 293 -0.46 -1.94 -7.01
C ASN A 293 1.02 -1.61 -6.81
N PHE A 294 1.88 -2.62 -6.72
CA PHE A 294 3.32 -2.43 -6.51
C PHE A 294 3.99 -1.56 -7.59
N ALA A 295 3.65 -1.78 -8.87
CA ALA A 295 4.24 -1.02 -9.97
C ALA A 295 3.81 0.46 -9.97
N THR A 296 2.58 0.74 -9.54
CA THR A 296 2.07 2.12 -9.36
C THR A 296 2.72 2.78 -8.15
N PHE A 297 2.75 2.09 -7.00
CA PHE A 297 3.43 2.55 -5.79
C PHE A 297 4.86 3.02 -6.06
N ILE A 298 5.69 2.20 -6.75
CA ILE A 298 7.08 2.57 -7.07
C ILE A 298 7.16 3.83 -7.97
N LYS A 299 6.26 3.97 -8.95
CA LYS A 299 6.22 5.14 -9.87
C LYS A 299 5.76 6.44 -9.19
N GLU A 300 4.97 6.33 -8.13
CA GLU A 300 4.39 7.45 -7.39
C GLU A 300 5.26 7.93 -6.23
N GLN A 301 6.35 7.22 -5.89
CA GLN A 301 7.31 7.71 -4.90
C GLN A 301 7.90 9.06 -5.31
N SER A 302 8.08 9.93 -4.32
CA SER A 302 8.68 11.26 -4.45
C SER A 302 10.13 11.19 -4.94
N ASN A 303 10.92 10.27 -4.39
CA ASN A 303 12.33 10.03 -4.72
C ASN A 303 12.46 8.85 -5.72
N LYS A 304 12.18 9.13 -7.00
CA LYS A 304 12.13 8.12 -8.07
C LYS A 304 13.47 7.47 -8.36
N ASP A 305 14.57 8.19 -8.16
CA ASP A 305 15.92 7.65 -8.40
C ASP A 305 16.19 6.48 -7.44
N ASN A 306 15.87 6.64 -6.15
CA ASN A 306 15.99 5.56 -5.16
C ASN A 306 14.89 4.48 -5.29
N ALA A 307 13.68 4.83 -5.74
CA ALA A 307 12.59 3.86 -5.87
C ALA A 307 12.72 2.95 -7.11
N SER A 308 13.27 3.47 -8.21
CA SER A 308 13.27 2.79 -9.52
C SER A 308 13.95 1.41 -9.58
N PRO A 309 15.03 1.08 -8.82
CA PRO A 309 15.61 -0.26 -8.81
C PRO A 309 14.63 -1.35 -8.39
N PHE A 310 13.68 -1.03 -7.52
CA PHE A 310 12.67 -2.00 -7.04
C PHE A 310 11.66 -2.39 -8.11
N MET A 311 11.66 -1.77 -9.30
CA MET A 311 10.92 -2.30 -10.45
C MET A 311 11.41 -3.69 -10.89
N GLU A 312 12.65 -4.08 -10.55
CA GLU A 312 13.19 -5.43 -10.78
C GLU A 312 12.38 -6.52 -10.03
N CYS A 313 11.70 -6.17 -8.93
CA CYS A 313 10.81 -7.06 -8.17
C CYS A 313 9.63 -7.61 -8.98
N LEU A 314 9.24 -6.91 -10.05
CA LEU A 314 8.19 -7.33 -10.99
C LEU A 314 8.75 -8.29 -12.05
N SER A 315 9.62 -9.23 -11.65
CA SER A 315 10.32 -10.12 -12.56
C SER A 315 9.38 -10.96 -13.43
N ALA A 316 9.88 -11.51 -14.54
CA ALA A 316 9.12 -11.88 -15.73
C ALA A 316 8.03 -12.98 -15.61
N ALA A 317 7.75 -13.50 -14.40
CA ALA A 317 6.66 -14.44 -14.13
C ALA A 317 5.45 -13.72 -13.49
N PRO A 318 4.30 -13.53 -14.19
CA PRO A 318 3.18 -12.68 -13.73
C PRO A 318 2.38 -13.22 -12.51
N MET A 319 2.92 -14.20 -11.79
CA MET A 319 2.24 -14.93 -10.73
C MET A 319 2.73 -14.55 -9.32
N ARG A 320 3.93 -13.98 -9.19
CA ARG A 320 4.49 -13.47 -7.92
C ARG A 320 5.19 -12.13 -8.14
N ILE A 321 5.38 -11.38 -7.07
CA ILE A 321 6.34 -10.27 -7.00
C ILE A 321 7.49 -10.77 -6.12
N VAL A 322 8.74 -10.62 -6.56
CA VAL A 322 9.92 -11.22 -5.91
C VAL A 322 10.63 -10.16 -5.06
N SER A 323 11.10 -10.52 -3.87
CA SER A 323 11.75 -9.55 -2.97
C SER A 323 13.14 -9.13 -3.49
N PRO A 324 13.67 -7.96 -3.06
CA PRO A 324 15.02 -7.53 -3.42
C PRO A 324 16.13 -8.47 -2.88
N LYS A 325 15.84 -9.27 -1.84
CA LYS A 325 16.71 -10.34 -1.35
C LYS A 325 16.88 -11.42 -2.43
N ASP A 326 15.77 -12.04 -2.82
CA ASP A 326 15.76 -13.18 -3.76
C ASP A 326 16.30 -12.78 -5.16
N ILE A 327 16.09 -11.53 -5.58
CA ILE A 327 16.70 -10.99 -6.81
C ILE A 327 18.22 -10.94 -6.71
N CYS A 328 18.75 -10.39 -5.61
CA CYS A 328 20.20 -10.30 -5.41
C CYS A 328 20.85 -11.67 -5.22
N GLU A 329 20.15 -12.64 -4.61
CA GLU A 329 20.61 -14.03 -4.43
C GLU A 329 20.69 -14.83 -5.74
N ASN A 330 20.07 -14.38 -6.84
CA ASN A 330 20.06 -15.12 -8.11
C ASN A 330 21.46 -15.16 -8.76
N PRO A 331 22.05 -16.34 -9.03
CA PRO A 331 23.41 -16.43 -9.58
C PRO A 331 23.55 -15.95 -11.04
N ASN A 332 22.46 -15.50 -11.68
CA ASN A 332 22.45 -15.01 -13.06
C ASN A 332 22.33 -13.48 -13.18
N VAL A 333 22.15 -12.72 -12.08
CA VAL A 333 22.28 -11.25 -12.12
C VAL A 333 23.74 -10.83 -12.24
N SER A 334 23.97 -9.67 -12.86
CA SER A 334 25.28 -9.21 -13.29
C SER A 334 25.81 -8.05 -12.44
N ALA A 335 27.10 -7.76 -12.53
CA ALA A 335 27.77 -6.75 -11.69
C ALA A 335 27.31 -5.29 -11.94
N SER A 336 26.41 -5.05 -12.90
CA SER A 336 25.83 -3.73 -13.21
C SER A 336 24.49 -3.44 -12.53
N ASP A 337 23.95 -4.38 -11.75
CA ASP A 337 22.52 -4.37 -11.41
C ASP A 337 22.23 -3.44 -10.21
N ALA A 338 21.11 -2.71 -10.28
CA ALA A 338 20.91 -1.51 -9.48
C ALA A 338 20.63 -1.84 -8.01
N LEU A 339 19.88 -2.92 -7.73
CA LEU A 339 19.63 -3.39 -6.36
C LEU A 339 20.91 -3.84 -5.65
N ASN A 340 21.83 -4.52 -6.33
CA ASN A 340 23.12 -4.95 -5.75
C ASN A 340 24.02 -3.76 -5.33
N ASN A 341 23.85 -2.59 -5.95
CA ASN A 341 24.59 -1.36 -5.62
C ASN A 341 23.86 -0.41 -4.66
N TYR A 342 22.59 -0.67 -4.38
CA TYR A 342 21.65 0.31 -3.81
C TYR A 342 22.08 0.93 -2.47
N PHE A 343 22.58 0.12 -1.53
CA PHE A 343 22.95 0.61 -0.19
C PHE A 343 24.41 1.04 -0.06
N ASN A 344 25.24 0.87 -1.10
CA ASN A 344 26.69 1.03 -1.01
C ASN A 344 27.13 2.37 -0.38
N ALA A 345 26.57 3.48 -0.86
CA ALA A 345 26.87 4.82 -0.33
C ALA A 345 26.34 5.06 1.09
N GLN A 346 25.24 4.40 1.49
CA GLN A 346 24.70 4.54 2.85
C GLN A 346 25.52 3.75 3.86
N VAL A 347 26.04 2.58 3.49
CA VAL A 347 27.04 1.83 4.28
C VAL A 347 28.27 2.71 4.53
N ASP A 348 28.82 3.34 3.49
CA ASP A 348 29.98 4.22 3.63
C ASP A 348 29.70 5.42 4.54
N ASN A 349 28.54 6.06 4.38
CA ASN A 349 28.12 7.16 5.26
C ASN A 349 27.96 6.70 6.72
N PHE A 350 27.40 5.52 6.97
CA PHE A 350 27.26 4.95 8.32
C PHE A 350 28.63 4.70 8.96
N PHE A 351 29.53 4.00 8.27
CA PHE A 351 30.86 3.73 8.81
C PHE A 351 31.68 5.02 8.98
N LEU A 352 31.55 5.99 8.06
CA LEU A 352 32.24 7.28 8.14
C LEU A 352 31.72 8.16 9.30
N GLN A 353 30.41 8.14 9.59
CA GLN A 353 29.80 8.89 10.70
C GLN A 353 30.42 8.52 12.06
N TYR A 354 30.72 7.24 12.26
CA TYR A 354 31.28 6.71 13.50
C TYR A 354 32.79 6.42 13.45
N PHE A 355 33.47 6.79 12.35
CA PHE A 355 34.93 6.66 12.22
C PHE A 355 35.67 7.74 13.00
N THR A 356 36.63 7.30 13.82
CA THR A 356 37.59 8.17 14.51
C THR A 356 38.91 8.18 13.76
N SER A 357 39.30 9.34 13.22
CA SER A 357 40.50 9.46 12.39
C SER A 357 41.78 9.10 13.17
N PRO A 358 42.69 8.27 12.62
CA PRO A 358 44.00 8.08 13.20
C PRO A 358 44.79 9.42 13.14
N ALA A 359 45.63 9.67 14.14
CA ALA A 359 46.38 10.93 14.28
C ALA A 359 47.42 11.21 13.15
N THR A 360 47.52 10.34 12.15
CA THR A 360 48.40 10.44 10.99
C THR A 360 47.67 10.00 9.73
N SER A 361 47.64 10.88 8.71
CA SER A 361 47.02 10.60 7.42
C SER A 361 47.82 9.57 6.61
N SER A 362 47.44 8.30 6.69
CA SER A 362 47.91 7.26 5.76
C SER A 362 47.26 7.43 4.37
N PRO A 363 47.99 7.19 3.25
CA PRO A 363 47.40 7.21 1.92
C PRO A 363 46.23 6.22 1.81
N GLY A 364 45.08 6.67 1.30
CA GLY A 364 43.88 5.85 1.13
C GLY A 364 42.95 5.76 2.35
N VAL A 365 43.29 6.38 3.49
CA VAL A 365 42.37 6.49 4.64
C VAL A 365 41.58 7.80 4.55
N PRO A 366 40.25 7.82 4.84
CA PRO A 366 39.47 9.06 4.91
C PRO A 366 40.11 10.09 5.84
N ALA A 367 40.36 11.30 5.33
CA ALA A 367 41.11 12.32 6.05
C ALA A 367 40.40 12.84 7.32
N ASN A 368 39.07 12.79 7.35
CA ASN A 368 38.23 13.10 8.51
C ASN A 368 37.03 12.15 8.51
N GLY A 369 36.77 11.48 9.64
CA GLY A 369 35.48 10.83 9.91
C GLY A 369 34.54 11.76 10.69
N GLY A 370 33.29 11.35 10.86
CA GLY A 370 32.29 12.11 11.64
C GLY A 370 32.61 12.15 13.14
N GLY A 371 33.45 11.24 13.64
CA GLY A 371 33.94 11.24 15.02
C GLY A 371 32.85 11.00 16.08
N LYS A 372 31.64 10.61 15.69
CA LYS A 372 30.59 10.23 16.63
C LYS A 372 30.95 8.92 17.34
N ILE A 373 30.43 8.77 18.55
CA ILE A 373 30.35 7.47 19.23
C ILE A 373 28.97 6.89 18.89
N PHE A 374 28.92 5.71 18.27
CA PHE A 374 27.68 4.95 18.11
C PHE A 374 27.22 4.47 19.49
N SER A 375 25.92 4.43 19.73
CA SER A 375 25.35 3.94 20.98
C SER A 375 23.99 3.31 20.74
N LEU A 376 23.84 2.02 21.05
CA LEU A 376 22.64 1.24 20.84
C LEU A 376 22.33 0.39 22.07
N GLN A 377 21.05 0.27 22.40
CA GLN A 377 20.58 -0.57 23.49
C GLN A 377 20.25 -1.97 22.98
N SER A 378 20.70 -3.00 23.70
CA SER A 378 20.29 -4.39 23.50
C SER A 378 19.64 -4.92 24.77
N SER A 379 18.57 -5.70 24.62
CA SER A 379 17.79 -6.31 25.70
C SER A 379 17.91 -7.83 25.76
N ALA A 380 18.77 -8.42 24.92
CA ALA A 380 18.94 -9.87 24.75
C ALA A 380 19.34 -10.66 26.01
N PHE A 381 19.72 -9.97 27.09
CA PHE A 381 20.14 -10.56 28.36
C PHE A 381 19.11 -10.40 29.49
N GLY A 382 17.85 -10.08 29.18
CA GLY A 382 16.80 -9.82 30.18
C GLY A 382 17.00 -8.52 30.99
N GLN A 383 18.03 -7.76 30.63
CA GLN A 383 18.33 -6.41 31.09
C GLN A 383 18.73 -5.59 29.86
N SER A 384 18.33 -4.32 29.83
CA SER A 384 18.68 -3.41 28.73
C SER A 384 20.03 -2.76 29.00
N LEU A 385 21.07 -3.20 28.29
CA LEU A 385 22.43 -2.63 28.35
C LEU A 385 22.71 -1.77 27.11
N THR A 386 23.55 -0.75 27.28
CA THR A 386 23.89 0.19 26.20
C THR A 386 25.30 -0.07 25.69
N TYR A 387 25.40 -0.52 24.44
CA TYR A 387 26.66 -0.84 23.77
C TYR A 387 27.09 0.35 22.92
N SER A 388 28.31 0.83 23.14
CA SER A 388 28.82 2.04 22.49
C SER A 388 30.23 1.84 21.94
N GLY A 389 30.58 2.63 20.91
CA GLY A 389 31.93 2.64 20.36
C GLY A 389 32.04 3.33 19.00
N SER A 390 33.06 2.95 18.22
CA SER A 390 33.46 3.65 16.98
C SER A 390 33.98 2.67 15.94
N VAL A 391 34.00 3.11 14.68
CA VAL A 391 34.66 2.40 13.59
C VAL A 391 36.17 2.57 13.73
N THR A 392 36.88 1.44 13.71
CA THR A 392 38.33 1.37 13.85
C THR A 392 38.95 0.39 12.85
N LEU A 393 40.22 0.64 12.51
CA LEU A 393 41.03 -0.28 11.70
C LEU A 393 41.32 -1.56 12.51
N GLN A 394 41.00 -2.70 11.93
CA GLN A 394 41.20 -4.03 12.51
C GLN A 394 42.60 -4.58 12.16
N THR A 395 43.01 -5.64 12.85
CA THR A 395 44.36 -6.25 12.69
C THR A 395 44.55 -6.99 11.37
N ASP A 396 43.45 -7.35 10.69
CA ASP A 396 43.42 -7.92 9.34
C ASP A 396 43.50 -6.85 8.23
N GLY A 397 43.49 -5.57 8.60
CA GLY A 397 43.48 -4.43 7.69
C GLY A 397 42.09 -3.96 7.25
N GLY A 398 41.02 -4.64 7.67
CA GLY A 398 39.64 -4.21 7.46
C GLY A 398 39.19 -3.15 8.47
N TYR A 399 37.94 -2.72 8.36
CA TYR A 399 37.32 -1.78 9.30
C TYR A 399 36.11 -2.45 9.95
N ALA A 400 35.87 -2.15 11.23
CA ALA A 400 34.68 -2.61 11.94
C ALA A 400 34.25 -1.57 12.97
N LEU A 401 32.94 -1.47 13.19
CA LEU A 401 32.36 -0.80 14.35
C LEU A 401 32.54 -1.73 15.55
N SER A 402 33.39 -1.34 16.51
CA SER A 402 33.62 -2.09 17.74
C SER A 402 32.75 -1.52 18.86
N LEU A 403 31.98 -2.37 19.54
CA LEU A 403 30.98 -2.00 20.54
C LEU A 403 31.25 -2.70 21.87
N ALA A 404 31.27 -1.94 22.96
CA ALA A 404 31.39 -2.47 24.33
C ALA A 404 30.28 -1.89 25.22
N ASP A 405 29.86 -2.62 26.26
CA ASP A 405 28.89 -2.12 27.23
C ASP A 405 29.45 -0.91 27.98
N ALA A 406 28.77 0.23 27.85
CA ALA A 406 29.16 1.50 28.46
C ALA A 406 29.16 1.46 30.01
N SER A 407 28.47 0.49 30.62
CA SER A 407 28.46 0.27 32.07
C SER A 407 29.58 -0.66 32.57
N GLY A 408 30.20 -1.46 31.68
CA GLY A 408 31.19 -2.48 32.03
C GLY A 408 30.62 -3.69 32.78
N THR A 409 29.31 -3.94 32.67
CA THR A 409 28.64 -5.14 33.20
C THR A 409 28.92 -6.35 32.30
N ASP A 410 28.88 -6.15 30.98
CA ASP A 410 29.43 -7.08 29.99
C ASP A 410 30.88 -6.70 29.63
N SER A 411 31.78 -7.68 29.63
CA SER A 411 33.19 -7.50 29.27
C SER A 411 33.51 -7.92 27.83
N ASN A 412 32.53 -8.41 27.07
CA ASN A 412 32.69 -8.73 25.66
C ASN A 412 32.80 -7.45 24.81
N THR A 413 33.40 -7.60 23.63
CA THR A 413 33.39 -6.57 22.58
C THR A 413 32.77 -7.16 21.32
N TYR A 414 31.70 -6.53 20.86
CA TYR A 414 30.92 -6.92 19.69
C TYR A 414 31.41 -6.14 18.47
N THR A 415 31.26 -6.71 17.27
CA THR A 415 31.82 -6.12 16.05
C THR A 415 30.87 -6.22 14.87
N ILE A 416 30.67 -5.10 14.17
CA ILE A 416 29.98 -5.05 12.88
C ILE A 416 31.02 -4.70 11.83
N TYR A 417 31.34 -5.65 10.96
CA TYR A 417 32.40 -5.50 9.97
C TYR A 417 31.93 -4.67 8.78
N TYR A 418 32.84 -3.89 8.21
CA TYR A 418 32.62 -3.20 6.94
C TYR A 418 32.44 -4.25 5.84
N PRO A 419 31.33 -4.24 5.07
CA PRO A 419 30.96 -5.36 4.19
C PRO A 419 31.82 -5.46 2.92
N PHE A 420 32.51 -4.38 2.52
CA PHE A 420 33.31 -4.37 1.31
C PHE A 420 34.67 -5.06 1.51
N SER A 421 34.92 -6.06 0.69
CA SER A 421 36.10 -6.92 0.72
C SER A 421 36.68 -7.13 -0.68
N THR A 422 37.86 -7.74 -0.73
CA THR A 422 38.52 -8.20 -1.96
C THR A 422 37.76 -9.29 -2.73
N GLN A 423 36.63 -9.79 -2.23
CA GLN A 423 35.81 -10.82 -2.88
C GLN A 423 34.44 -10.31 -3.41
N ASN A 424 33.96 -9.15 -2.95
CA ASN A 424 32.66 -8.56 -3.33
C ASN A 424 32.73 -7.07 -3.73
N ALA A 425 33.92 -6.45 -3.81
CA ALA A 425 34.07 -5.11 -4.35
C ALA A 425 33.71 -5.05 -5.85
N LEU A 426 32.89 -4.06 -6.22
CA LEU A 426 32.28 -3.92 -7.54
C LEU A 426 33.11 -3.00 -8.46
N ALA A 427 32.91 -3.12 -9.78
CA ALA A 427 33.71 -2.38 -10.76
C ALA A 427 33.34 -0.88 -10.83
N ASP A 428 32.06 -0.56 -10.64
CA ASP A 428 31.50 0.79 -10.82
C ASP A 428 31.28 1.55 -9.49
N TYR A 429 31.69 0.95 -8.35
CA TYR A 429 31.65 1.58 -7.04
C TYR A 429 33.03 1.51 -6.36
N THR A 430 33.51 2.64 -5.82
CA THR A 430 34.76 2.70 -5.04
C THR A 430 34.42 2.96 -3.57
N PRO A 431 34.59 1.96 -2.68
CA PRO A 431 34.34 2.14 -1.24
C PRO A 431 35.26 3.20 -0.61
N VAL A 432 34.72 3.97 0.34
CA VAL A 432 35.39 5.05 1.07
C VAL A 432 36.54 4.53 1.94
N PHE A 433 36.43 3.31 2.47
CA PHE A 433 37.51 2.67 3.22
C PHE A 433 38.26 1.65 2.35
N PRO A 434 39.58 1.48 2.55
CA PRO A 434 40.34 0.39 1.91
C PRO A 434 39.71 -0.98 2.17
N VAL A 435 39.46 -1.74 1.10
CA VAL A 435 38.93 -3.11 1.18
C VAL A 435 40.00 -4.10 1.63
N ALA A 436 39.62 -5.05 2.48
CA ALA A 436 40.50 -6.08 3.03
C ALA A 436 40.10 -7.50 2.57
N ALA A 437 40.73 -8.52 3.11
CA ALA A 437 40.18 -9.88 3.01
C ALA A 437 38.84 -9.95 3.78
N PRO A 438 37.85 -10.74 3.33
CA PRO A 438 36.65 -11.00 4.11
C PRO A 438 37.01 -11.66 5.46
N PRO A 439 36.21 -11.47 6.53
CA PRO A 439 36.45 -12.12 7.81
C PRO A 439 36.49 -13.64 7.69
N ALA A 440 37.45 -14.29 8.36
CA ALA A 440 37.72 -15.73 8.17
C ALA A 440 36.57 -16.68 8.62
N TRP A 441 35.50 -16.14 9.20
CA TRP A 441 34.34 -16.89 9.69
C TRP A 441 33.13 -16.87 8.73
N ILE A 442 33.06 -15.96 7.73
CA ILE A 442 32.03 -16.03 6.69
C ILE A 442 32.39 -17.08 5.63
N SER A 443 31.37 -17.65 4.98
CA SER A 443 31.59 -18.66 3.93
C SER A 443 32.14 -18.05 2.63
N ALA A 444 32.70 -18.90 1.77
CA ALA A 444 33.20 -18.48 0.45
C ALA A 444 32.09 -18.15 -0.56
N ALA A 445 30.82 -18.46 -0.25
CA ALA A 445 29.67 -17.91 -0.96
C ALA A 445 29.41 -16.49 -0.46
N MET A 446 29.29 -16.35 0.86
CA MET A 446 28.91 -15.09 1.51
C MET A 446 29.91 -13.96 1.31
N ALA A 447 31.19 -14.30 1.25
CA ALA A 447 32.24 -13.35 0.90
C ALA A 447 32.06 -12.66 -0.48
N LYS A 448 31.18 -13.14 -1.35
CA LYS A 448 30.90 -12.59 -2.68
C LYS A 448 29.62 -11.75 -2.75
N GLU A 449 28.78 -11.80 -1.71
CA GLU A 449 27.50 -11.11 -1.66
C GLU A 449 27.73 -9.60 -1.66
N SER A 450 26.91 -8.84 -2.37
CA SER A 450 27.03 -7.38 -2.37
C SER A 450 26.67 -6.81 -1.00
N ALA A 451 27.19 -5.63 -0.65
CA ALA A 451 26.81 -4.98 0.61
C ALA A 451 25.29 -4.71 0.69
N SER A 452 24.62 -4.51 -0.46
CA SER A 452 23.17 -4.35 -0.55
C SER A 452 22.43 -5.67 -0.37
N GLN A 453 22.94 -6.77 -0.97
CA GLN A 453 22.42 -8.11 -0.73
C GLN A 453 22.47 -8.45 0.76
N MET A 454 23.60 -8.23 1.43
CA MET A 454 23.75 -8.52 2.86
C MET A 454 22.77 -7.73 3.75
N ILE A 455 22.31 -6.56 3.28
CA ILE A 455 21.28 -5.77 3.97
C ILE A 455 19.88 -6.29 3.64
N PHE A 456 19.57 -6.67 2.40
CA PHE A 456 18.26 -7.22 2.03
C PHE A 456 18.02 -8.61 2.62
N ALA A 457 19.02 -9.48 2.54
CA ALA A 457 19.04 -10.84 3.09
C ALA A 457 19.29 -10.85 4.61
N CYS A 458 19.81 -9.75 5.17
CA CYS A 458 20.21 -9.65 6.57
C CYS A 458 21.11 -10.82 7.00
N ASP A 459 22.19 -11.03 6.26
CA ASP A 459 23.12 -12.17 6.44
C ASP A 459 24.58 -11.69 6.66
N ALA A 460 25.51 -12.65 6.73
CA ALA A 460 26.96 -12.43 6.69
C ALA A 460 27.50 -11.45 7.75
N VAL A 461 27.95 -10.25 7.37
CA VAL A 461 28.47 -9.27 8.34
C VAL A 461 27.39 -8.46 9.05
N PHE A 462 26.15 -8.51 8.54
CA PHE A 462 25.00 -7.78 9.03
C PHE A 462 24.00 -8.64 9.81
N ALA A 463 23.96 -9.96 9.59
CA ALA A 463 23.62 -10.91 10.66
C ALA A 463 24.16 -12.32 10.37
N ASP A 464 25.07 -12.82 11.20
CA ASP A 464 25.44 -14.25 11.21
C ASP A 464 26.25 -14.58 12.48
N ASN A 465 25.81 -14.03 13.61
CA ASN A 465 26.36 -14.24 14.94
C ASN A 465 26.73 -15.70 15.26
N THR A 466 25.98 -16.68 14.74
CA THR A 466 26.22 -18.12 14.93
C THR A 466 27.54 -18.61 14.32
N LEU A 467 27.98 -18.02 13.21
CA LEU A 467 29.24 -18.38 12.53
C LEU A 467 30.46 -17.80 13.23
N ARG A 468 30.30 -16.76 14.06
CA ARG A 468 31.38 -16.04 14.75
C ARG A 468 31.98 -16.80 15.95
N GLY A 469 31.53 -18.02 16.23
CA GLY A 469 31.99 -18.83 17.37
C GLY A 469 31.56 -18.30 18.74
N LEU A 470 30.59 -17.38 18.77
CA LEU A 470 29.98 -16.87 20.01
C LEU A 470 29.02 -17.91 20.60
N SER A 471 28.76 -17.83 21.90
CA SER A 471 27.80 -18.70 22.58
C SER A 471 27.10 -18.01 23.74
N GLY A 472 25.94 -18.55 24.16
CA GLY A 472 25.16 -18.04 25.29
C GLY A 472 24.77 -16.57 25.12
N ALA A 473 24.93 -15.78 26.18
CA ALA A 473 24.57 -14.36 26.21
C ALA A 473 25.26 -13.54 25.10
N ALA A 474 26.55 -13.79 24.83
CA ALA A 474 27.30 -13.05 23.82
C ALA A 474 26.79 -13.30 22.40
N LEU A 475 26.32 -14.52 22.11
CA LEU A 475 25.66 -14.83 20.84
C LEU A 475 24.37 -14.03 20.69
N ALA A 476 23.54 -14.00 21.74
CA ALA A 476 22.26 -13.29 21.73
C ALA A 476 22.44 -11.76 21.61
N VAL A 477 23.41 -11.18 22.30
CA VAL A 477 23.73 -9.73 22.21
C VAL A 477 24.26 -9.36 20.84
N GLN A 478 25.23 -10.11 20.27
CA GLN A 478 25.72 -9.86 18.91
C GLN A 478 24.57 -9.89 17.89
N GLY A 479 23.69 -10.89 17.98
CA GLY A 479 22.53 -11.01 17.10
C GLY A 479 21.57 -9.83 17.25
N ASP A 480 21.22 -9.44 18.47
CA ASP A 480 20.32 -8.30 18.70
C ASP A 480 20.90 -6.96 18.19
N LEU A 481 22.22 -6.77 18.25
CA LEU A 481 22.91 -5.62 17.67
C LEU A 481 22.93 -5.67 16.13
N GLU A 482 23.22 -6.84 15.55
CA GLU A 482 23.16 -7.13 14.10
C GLU A 482 21.76 -6.86 13.53
N ASN A 483 20.73 -7.52 14.06
CA ASN A 483 19.34 -7.38 13.66
C ASN A 483 18.85 -5.92 13.74
N SER A 484 19.26 -5.19 14.79
CA SER A 484 18.92 -3.77 14.95
C SER A 484 19.48 -2.89 13.83
N ILE A 485 20.73 -3.15 13.42
CA ILE A 485 21.42 -2.38 12.36
C ILE A 485 20.83 -2.73 11.00
N SER A 486 20.59 -4.02 10.73
CA SER A 486 19.97 -4.50 9.50
C SER A 486 18.55 -3.96 9.30
N ALA A 487 17.74 -3.92 10.37
CA ALA A 487 16.44 -3.26 10.35
C ALA A 487 16.55 -1.75 10.10
N ALA A 488 17.54 -1.08 10.70
CA ALA A 488 17.73 0.36 10.52
C ALA A 488 18.17 0.77 9.10
N PHE A 489 18.95 -0.07 8.40
CA PHE A 489 19.23 0.11 6.97
C PHE A 489 17.96 -0.07 6.13
N ASN A 490 17.24 -1.20 6.29
CA ASN A 490 16.02 -1.47 5.53
C ASN A 490 14.95 -0.38 5.71
N ARG A 491 14.88 0.26 6.89
CA ARG A 491 13.94 1.34 7.21
C ARG A 491 14.45 2.76 6.93
N GLY A 492 15.68 2.92 6.41
CA GLY A 492 16.27 4.22 6.04
C GLY A 492 16.69 5.13 7.18
N ILE A 493 16.80 4.58 8.39
CA ILE A 493 17.03 5.31 9.64
C ILE A 493 18.41 5.08 10.25
N ILE A 494 19.27 4.31 9.59
CA ILE A 494 20.64 3.96 10.04
C ILE A 494 21.54 5.16 10.40
N LEU A 495 21.32 6.33 9.79
CA LEU A 495 22.05 7.57 10.08
C LEU A 495 21.41 8.43 11.19
N ASN A 496 20.17 8.14 11.57
CA ASN A 496 19.48 8.77 12.72
C ASN A 496 20.12 8.32 14.04
N GLU A 497 19.83 9.03 15.13
CA GLU A 497 20.31 8.66 16.46
C GLU A 497 19.67 7.32 16.89
N PRO A 498 20.43 6.26 17.25
CA PRO A 498 19.87 4.90 17.36
C PRO A 498 18.79 4.72 18.44
N SER A 499 18.73 5.61 19.42
CA SER A 499 17.65 5.63 20.42
C SER A 499 16.27 5.92 19.84
N THR A 500 16.16 6.46 18.62
CA THR A 500 14.88 6.72 17.93
C THR A 500 14.47 5.61 16.96
N TRP A 501 15.27 4.54 16.79
CA TRP A 501 15.00 3.53 15.75
C TRP A 501 13.69 2.75 15.96
N GLY A 502 13.19 2.67 17.20
CA GLY A 502 11.88 2.09 17.53
C GLY A 502 10.68 3.00 17.27
N ASP A 503 10.88 4.24 16.82
CA ASP A 503 9.79 5.15 16.43
C ASP A 503 9.49 5.00 14.93
N SER A 504 8.45 4.21 14.62
CA SER A 504 8.05 3.92 13.24
C SER A 504 7.49 5.12 12.48
N SER A 505 7.18 6.24 13.13
CA SER A 505 6.85 7.50 12.44
C SER A 505 8.04 8.12 11.71
N THR A 506 9.27 7.69 12.04
CA THR A 506 10.52 8.19 11.42
C THR A 506 11.02 7.33 10.27
N TRP A 507 10.35 6.21 9.97
CA TRP A 507 10.81 5.23 8.98
C TRP A 507 10.50 5.67 7.54
N TYR A 508 11.32 5.16 6.61
CA TYR A 508 11.26 5.43 5.18
C TYR A 508 11.30 6.93 4.79
N PRO A 509 12.23 7.75 5.35
CA PRO A 509 12.31 9.16 5.03
C PRO A 509 12.86 9.37 3.61
N ASP A 510 12.20 10.21 2.81
CA ASP A 510 12.58 10.54 1.41
C ASP A 510 14.03 11.04 1.24
N SER A 511 14.66 11.49 2.32
CA SER A 511 16.04 11.99 2.39
C SER A 511 17.12 10.90 2.48
N GLN A 512 16.75 9.63 2.61
CA GLN A 512 17.67 8.49 2.70
C GLN A 512 17.23 7.36 1.75
N PRO A 513 18.15 6.51 1.27
CA PRO A 513 17.76 5.23 0.70
C PRO A 513 17.21 4.32 1.80
N PHE A 514 16.18 3.55 1.45
CA PHE A 514 15.52 2.54 2.28
C PHE A 514 14.95 1.43 1.39
N ASN A 515 14.52 0.33 1.98
CA ASN A 515 13.93 -0.78 1.24
C ASN A 515 12.45 -0.48 0.87
N TYR A 516 12.21 -0.12 -0.39
CA TYR A 516 10.85 0.22 -0.87
C TYR A 516 9.89 -0.98 -0.90
N TRP A 517 10.42 -2.21 -1.03
CA TRP A 517 9.61 -3.43 -0.86
C TRP A 517 9.02 -3.52 0.54
N VAL A 518 9.81 -3.21 1.56
CA VAL A 518 9.35 -3.20 2.96
C VAL A 518 8.33 -2.08 3.19
N LYS A 519 8.62 -0.83 2.76
CA LYS A 519 7.66 0.29 2.84
C LYS A 519 6.32 -0.04 2.19
N TYR A 520 6.33 -0.74 1.05
CA TYR A 520 5.13 -1.14 0.33
C TYR A 520 4.23 -2.05 1.15
N TRP A 521 4.78 -3.09 1.81
CA TRP A 521 3.98 -4.06 2.57
C TRP A 521 3.41 -3.48 3.88
N HIS A 522 4.06 -2.47 4.48
CA HIS A 522 3.52 -1.74 5.63
C HIS A 522 2.50 -0.64 5.26
N GLN A 523 2.07 -0.52 3.99
CA GLN A 523 1.04 0.44 3.62
C GLN A 523 -0.27 0.19 4.36
N ALA A 524 -0.82 1.25 4.96
CA ALA A 524 -2.11 1.20 5.63
C ALA A 524 -3.22 0.72 4.66
N GLY A 525 -3.92 -0.36 5.02
CA GLY A 525 -4.97 -0.96 4.22
C GLY A 525 -4.51 -2.02 3.21
N LEU A 526 -3.21 -2.23 3.02
CA LEU A 526 -2.68 -3.37 2.25
C LEU A 526 -2.52 -4.61 3.14
N THR A 527 -2.03 -4.40 4.37
CA THR A 527 -1.87 -5.42 5.41
C THR A 527 -2.67 -5.06 6.67
N GLU A 528 -3.05 -6.07 7.45
CA GLU A 528 -3.69 -5.88 8.75
C GLU A 528 -2.81 -5.02 9.66
N SER A 529 -3.37 -3.90 10.11
CA SER A 529 -2.67 -2.89 10.94
C SER A 529 -1.34 -2.37 10.39
N GLY A 530 -1.03 -2.58 9.09
CA GLY A 530 0.27 -2.24 8.51
C GLY A 530 1.42 -3.18 8.92
N LEU A 531 1.13 -4.38 9.43
CA LEU A 531 2.14 -5.36 9.83
C LEU A 531 2.52 -6.26 8.64
N ALA A 532 3.83 -6.45 8.41
CA ALA A 532 4.38 -7.25 7.32
C ALA A 532 5.70 -7.90 7.73
N TYR A 533 5.96 -9.15 7.33
CA TYR A 533 7.27 -9.78 7.50
C TYR A 533 8.03 -9.67 6.16
N ALA A 534 8.44 -8.46 5.80
CA ALA A 534 8.95 -8.16 4.45
C ALA A 534 10.48 -8.26 4.31
N PHE A 535 11.19 -8.44 5.42
CA PHE A 535 12.62 -8.82 5.47
C PHE A 535 12.91 -9.62 6.75
N PRO A 536 14.05 -10.34 6.87
CA PRO A 536 14.27 -11.32 7.95
C PRO A 536 14.23 -10.79 9.39
N TYR A 537 14.35 -9.49 9.62
CA TYR A 537 14.27 -8.87 10.95
C TYR A 537 13.23 -7.75 11.04
N ASP A 538 12.12 -7.89 10.31
CA ASP A 538 10.98 -6.97 10.41
C ASP A 538 10.26 -7.04 11.78
N ASP A 539 10.47 -8.14 12.49
CA ASP A 539 10.05 -8.35 13.88
C ASP A 539 10.68 -7.32 14.83
N LYS A 540 11.84 -6.76 14.49
CA LYS A 540 12.52 -5.76 15.31
C LYS A 540 11.62 -4.54 15.50
N PHE A 541 11.35 -4.20 16.77
CA PHE A 541 10.38 -3.17 17.18
C PHE A 541 8.90 -3.49 16.87
N GLY A 542 8.57 -4.76 16.59
CA GLY A 542 7.20 -5.28 16.55
C GLY A 542 6.41 -4.87 15.32
N SER A 543 6.99 -4.97 14.12
CA SER A 543 6.32 -4.61 12.86
C SER A 543 6.00 -5.79 11.94
N SER A 544 6.40 -7.01 12.32
CA SER A 544 6.10 -8.21 11.55
C SER A 544 4.74 -8.84 11.84
N THR A 545 4.34 -9.77 10.98
CA THR A 545 3.14 -10.61 11.11
C THR A 545 3.37 -11.84 11.99
N ASN A 546 4.47 -11.90 12.74
CA ASN A 546 4.72 -13.02 13.64
C ASN A 546 3.73 -13.04 14.81
N ILE A 547 3.10 -14.20 15.01
CA ILE A 547 2.26 -14.48 16.18
C ILE A 547 2.86 -15.66 16.93
N GLN A 548 3.49 -15.36 18.06
CA GLN A 548 3.84 -16.34 19.08
C GLN A 548 2.82 -16.29 20.23
N GLN A 549 2.22 -17.43 20.58
CA GLN A 549 1.24 -17.51 21.67
C GLN A 549 1.17 -18.88 22.35
N SER A 550 0.80 -18.88 23.63
CA SER A 550 0.57 -20.08 24.44
C SER A 550 -0.91 -20.43 24.61
N SER A 551 -1.17 -21.71 24.89
CA SER A 551 -2.52 -22.28 25.06
C SER A 551 -3.43 -22.16 23.84
N VAL A 552 -2.85 -22.26 22.64
CA VAL A 552 -3.59 -22.09 21.38
C VAL A 552 -4.50 -23.29 21.12
N GLY A 553 -5.79 -23.01 20.95
CA GLY A 553 -6.82 -24.00 20.64
C GLY A 553 -7.06 -24.19 19.15
N ASN A 554 -6.89 -23.16 18.32
CA ASN A 554 -7.05 -23.20 16.86
C ASN A 554 -6.23 -22.08 16.19
N VAL A 555 -5.75 -22.34 14.98
CA VAL A 555 -5.18 -21.33 14.06
C VAL A 555 -6.09 -21.21 12.85
N SER A 556 -6.54 -20.00 12.50
CA SER A 556 -7.21 -19.72 11.24
C SER A 556 -6.23 -19.13 10.24
N ILE A 557 -6.24 -19.69 9.02
CA ILE A 557 -5.64 -19.09 7.82
C ILE A 557 -6.80 -18.74 6.89
N THR A 558 -6.86 -17.51 6.40
CA THR A 558 -7.83 -17.08 5.39
C THR A 558 -7.10 -16.66 4.13
N LEU A 559 -7.39 -17.32 3.01
CA LEU A 559 -7.00 -16.83 1.69
C LEU A 559 -7.93 -15.66 1.36
N SER A 560 -7.38 -14.46 1.23
CA SER A 560 -8.13 -13.23 0.95
C SER A 560 -8.73 -13.25 -0.46
N THR A 561 -9.62 -12.30 -0.77
CA THR A 561 -10.38 -12.26 -2.04
C THR A 561 -9.49 -12.04 -3.27
N TRP A 562 -9.80 -12.70 -4.39
CA TRP A 562 -9.22 -12.40 -5.72
C TRP A 562 -10.34 -11.98 -6.68
N GLY A 563 -9.98 -11.31 -7.79
CA GLY A 563 -10.90 -10.50 -8.58
C GLY A 563 -10.87 -9.05 -8.11
N SER A 564 -10.63 -8.11 -9.02
CA SER A 564 -10.58 -6.66 -8.73
C SER A 564 -11.80 -6.20 -7.94
N THR A 565 -11.59 -5.37 -6.92
CA THR A 565 -12.70 -4.73 -6.20
C THR A 565 -13.58 -3.94 -7.19
N PRO A 566 -14.90 -4.21 -7.30
CA PRO A 566 -15.75 -3.50 -8.26
C PRO A 566 -15.84 -2.01 -7.93
N MET A 567 -15.72 -1.15 -8.95
CA MET A 567 -15.97 0.29 -8.77
C MET A 567 -17.47 0.53 -8.54
N PRO A 568 -17.88 1.15 -7.43
CA PRO A 568 -19.29 1.43 -7.13
C PRO A 568 -19.78 2.65 -7.89
N THR A 569 -21.11 2.80 -7.99
CA THR A 569 -21.73 4.01 -8.53
C THR A 569 -22.03 5.00 -7.41
N VAL A 570 -21.38 6.16 -7.42
CA VAL A 570 -21.72 7.29 -6.54
C VAL A 570 -22.71 8.20 -7.26
N THR A 571 -23.82 8.56 -6.61
CA THR A 571 -24.80 9.52 -7.11
C THR A 571 -24.85 10.72 -6.18
N LEU A 572 -24.40 11.88 -6.65
CA LEU A 572 -24.50 13.15 -5.94
C LEU A 572 -25.81 13.87 -6.27
N THR A 573 -26.55 14.25 -5.23
CA THR A 573 -27.70 15.15 -5.28
C THR A 573 -27.35 16.47 -4.62
N ALA A 574 -27.36 17.55 -5.39
CA ALA A 574 -27.28 18.93 -4.92
C ALA A 574 -28.45 19.76 -5.49
N PRO A 575 -28.83 20.88 -4.85
CA PRO A 575 -29.71 21.88 -5.45
C PRO A 575 -29.09 22.46 -6.72
N ALA A 576 -29.93 22.75 -7.73
CA ALA A 576 -29.47 23.45 -8.94
C ALA A 576 -28.90 24.86 -8.65
N SER A 577 -29.32 25.48 -7.55
CA SER A 577 -28.84 26.79 -7.10
C SER A 577 -28.81 26.92 -5.58
N GLY A 578 -27.92 27.79 -5.07
CA GLY A 578 -27.84 28.20 -3.67
C GLY A 578 -27.74 29.72 -3.51
N ASN A 579 -27.99 30.22 -2.30
CA ASN A 579 -27.80 31.64 -1.96
C ASN A 579 -26.41 31.85 -1.36
N GLN A 580 -25.71 32.91 -1.76
CA GLN A 580 -24.42 33.28 -1.15
C GLN A 580 -24.58 33.52 0.37
N GLY A 581 -23.70 32.93 1.18
CA GLY A 581 -23.80 32.97 2.65
C GLY A 581 -24.92 32.11 3.25
N GLY A 582 -25.66 31.35 2.43
CA GLY A 582 -26.69 30.42 2.86
C GLY A 582 -26.15 29.02 3.18
N SER A 583 -27.07 28.11 3.55
CA SER A 583 -26.78 26.69 3.74
C SER A 583 -27.09 25.89 2.48
N LEU A 584 -26.14 25.08 2.03
CA LEU A 584 -26.26 24.15 0.92
C LEU A 584 -26.39 22.72 1.48
N GLN A 585 -27.50 22.04 1.17
CA GLN A 585 -27.64 20.61 1.49
C GLN A 585 -27.10 19.77 0.34
N LEU A 586 -26.23 18.83 0.66
CA LEU A 586 -25.68 17.85 -0.27
C LEU A 586 -26.01 16.45 0.24
N ALA A 587 -26.35 15.54 -0.65
CA ALA A 587 -26.57 14.13 -0.33
C ALA A 587 -25.99 13.24 -1.42
N ALA A 588 -25.20 12.25 -1.02
CA ALA A 588 -24.63 11.26 -1.91
C ALA A 588 -25.07 9.85 -1.48
N SER A 589 -25.47 9.04 -2.46
CA SER A 589 -25.71 7.61 -2.27
C SER A 589 -24.67 6.81 -3.05
N VAL A 590 -24.24 5.68 -2.48
CA VAL A 590 -23.32 4.74 -3.14
C VAL A 590 -24.08 3.45 -3.38
N SER A 591 -24.07 3.00 -4.63
CA SER A 591 -24.67 1.73 -5.05
C SER A 591 -23.58 0.78 -5.52
N GLY A 592 -23.56 -0.42 -4.94
CA GLY A 592 -22.70 -1.51 -5.39
C GLY A 592 -23.14 -2.09 -6.73
N VAL A 593 -22.35 -3.02 -7.27
CA VAL A 593 -22.75 -3.81 -8.44
C VAL A 593 -23.87 -4.79 -8.09
N SER A 594 -24.71 -5.15 -9.06
CA SER A 594 -25.86 -6.01 -8.82
C SER A 594 -25.45 -7.36 -8.23
N SER A 595 -26.01 -7.70 -7.05
CA SER A 595 -25.70 -8.84 -6.18
C SER A 595 -24.45 -8.75 -5.29
N GLY A 596 -23.80 -7.60 -5.18
CA GLY A 596 -22.71 -7.37 -4.21
C GLY A 596 -23.21 -7.03 -2.79
N ALA A 597 -22.26 -6.90 -1.84
CA ALA A 597 -22.53 -6.39 -0.49
C ALA A 597 -23.07 -4.94 -0.53
N VAL A 598 -23.67 -4.45 0.56
CA VAL A 598 -24.04 -3.03 0.65
C VAL A 598 -22.78 -2.20 0.91
N PRO A 599 -22.48 -1.14 0.13
CA PRO A 599 -21.32 -0.29 0.38
C PRO A 599 -21.35 0.35 1.77
N THR A 600 -20.25 0.19 2.50
CA THR A 600 -19.95 0.78 3.80
C THR A 600 -18.82 1.81 3.66
N GLY A 601 -18.50 2.61 4.68
CA GLY A 601 -17.43 3.62 4.59
C GLY A 601 -17.96 5.05 4.75
N SER A 602 -17.35 6.03 4.08
CA SER A 602 -17.66 7.46 4.28
C SER A 602 -17.70 8.27 2.97
N ILE A 603 -18.44 9.38 3.00
CA ILE A 603 -18.44 10.43 1.97
C ILE A 603 -17.76 11.68 2.52
N SER A 604 -16.79 12.21 1.79
CA SER A 604 -16.25 13.57 1.98
C SER A 604 -16.77 14.49 0.87
N TYR A 605 -17.08 15.74 1.23
CA TYR A 605 -17.62 16.75 0.30
C TYR A 605 -16.65 17.88 0.06
N PHE A 606 -16.55 18.30 -1.20
CA PHE A 606 -15.67 19.36 -1.66
C PHE A 606 -16.45 20.39 -2.47
N VAL A 607 -16.00 21.64 -2.41
CA VAL A 607 -16.47 22.76 -3.25
C VAL A 607 -15.23 23.35 -3.92
N ASP A 608 -15.17 23.32 -5.25
CA ASP A 608 -14.00 23.69 -6.07
C ASP A 608 -12.68 23.06 -5.60
N GLY A 609 -12.76 21.80 -5.15
CA GLY A 609 -11.60 21.03 -4.65
C GLY A 609 -11.19 21.35 -3.21
N CYS A 610 -11.81 22.32 -2.53
CA CYS A 610 -11.61 22.55 -1.10
C CYS A 610 -12.55 21.67 -0.25
N VAL A 611 -12.01 21.01 0.78
CA VAL A 611 -12.77 20.23 1.77
C VAL A 611 -13.73 21.14 2.53
N MET A 612 -15.00 20.75 2.63
CA MET A 612 -16.01 21.47 3.40
C MET A 612 -16.26 20.81 4.76
N SER A 613 -16.22 21.59 5.84
CA SER A 613 -16.71 21.16 7.15
C SER A 613 -18.22 21.38 7.23
N ASN A 614 -18.97 20.35 7.66
CA ASN A 614 -20.41 20.51 7.88
C ASN A 614 -20.71 21.38 9.12
N THR A 615 -21.98 21.71 9.37
CA THR A 615 -22.42 22.51 10.53
C THR A 615 -22.08 21.91 11.91
N SER A 616 -21.53 20.69 11.97
CA SER A 616 -21.06 19.99 13.16
C SER A 616 -19.53 19.80 13.17
N ASN A 617 -18.79 20.55 12.34
CA ASN A 617 -17.33 20.47 12.14
C ASN A 617 -16.80 19.10 11.67
N GLN A 618 -17.63 18.25 11.07
CA GLN A 618 -17.18 16.99 10.47
C GLN A 618 -16.82 17.22 8.98
N THR A 619 -15.68 16.69 8.55
CA THR A 619 -15.18 16.74 7.16
C THR A 619 -15.61 15.53 6.32
N SER A 620 -16.11 14.48 6.96
CA SER A 620 -16.64 13.27 6.33
C SER A 620 -17.91 12.80 7.04
N VAL A 621 -18.79 12.10 6.30
CA VAL A 621 -20.07 11.56 6.79
C VAL A 621 -20.09 10.06 6.52
N ALA A 622 -20.34 9.24 7.55
CA ALA A 622 -20.44 7.80 7.38
C ALA A 622 -21.67 7.41 6.53
N LEU A 623 -21.51 6.42 5.64
CA LEU A 623 -22.63 5.79 4.97
C LEU A 623 -23.43 4.94 5.96
N ALA A 624 -24.66 5.34 6.22
CA ALA A 624 -25.63 4.48 6.90
C ALA A 624 -26.19 3.44 5.92
N ASN A 625 -26.35 2.21 6.39
CA ASN A 625 -26.67 1.00 5.62
C ASN A 625 -27.84 1.21 4.62
N GLY A 626 -27.52 1.48 3.34
CA GLY A 626 -28.50 1.73 2.27
C GLY A 626 -29.21 3.09 2.30
N GLN A 627 -28.64 4.13 2.92
CA GLN A 627 -29.18 5.51 2.95
C GLN A 627 -28.16 6.53 2.42
N ALA A 628 -28.63 7.66 1.90
CA ALA A 628 -27.76 8.73 1.41
C ALA A 628 -27.09 9.49 2.58
N ALA A 629 -25.78 9.73 2.47
CA ALA A 629 -24.97 10.43 3.47
C ALA A 629 -25.16 11.95 3.37
N ALA A 630 -26.28 12.47 3.88
CA ALA A 630 -26.63 13.90 3.76
C ALA A 630 -25.87 14.81 4.75
N ALA A 631 -25.44 15.99 4.29
CA ALA A 631 -24.86 17.04 5.12
C ALA A 631 -25.25 18.44 4.64
N SER A 632 -25.18 19.40 5.57
CA SER A 632 -25.41 20.83 5.31
C SER A 632 -24.11 21.61 5.51
N PHE A 633 -23.80 22.49 4.56
CA PHE A 633 -22.57 23.27 4.52
C PHE A 633 -22.89 24.76 4.35
N SER A 634 -22.15 25.63 5.04
CA SER A 634 -22.24 27.07 4.82
C SER A 634 -21.47 27.45 3.56
N VAL A 635 -22.14 28.11 2.61
CA VAL A 635 -21.50 28.57 1.38
C VAL A 635 -20.65 29.83 1.68
N PRO A 636 -19.35 29.85 1.38
CA PRO A 636 -18.52 31.04 1.59
C PRO A 636 -19.00 32.21 0.72
N ALA A 637 -18.92 33.43 1.26
CA ALA A 637 -19.09 34.64 0.46
C ALA A 637 -17.84 34.87 -0.41
N LEU A 638 -18.01 35.33 -1.65
CA LEU A 638 -16.88 35.54 -2.55
C LEU A 638 -16.10 36.82 -2.18
N PRO A 639 -14.75 36.80 -2.20
CA PRO A 639 -13.93 37.96 -1.85
C PRO A 639 -14.05 39.15 -2.80
N ASP A 640 -14.56 38.95 -4.02
CA ASP A 640 -14.64 39.93 -5.09
C ASP A 640 -15.95 40.73 -5.13
N GLY A 641 -16.95 40.33 -4.35
CA GLY A 641 -18.28 40.94 -4.36
C GLY A 641 -19.17 40.52 -5.53
N ALA A 642 -18.82 39.46 -6.28
CA ALA A 642 -19.63 38.96 -7.39
C ALA A 642 -20.99 38.39 -6.95
N TYR A 643 -22.01 38.64 -7.76
CA TYR A 643 -23.41 38.25 -7.50
C TYR A 643 -23.83 36.91 -8.14
N THR A 644 -22.97 36.27 -8.92
CA THR A 644 -23.24 34.97 -9.57
C THR A 644 -21.95 34.17 -9.68
N HIS A 645 -21.98 32.87 -9.38
CA HIS A 645 -20.79 32.00 -9.46
C HIS A 645 -21.16 30.52 -9.52
N SER A 646 -20.39 29.73 -10.26
CA SER A 646 -20.65 28.30 -10.47
C SER A 646 -19.65 27.46 -9.67
N TYR A 647 -20.11 26.80 -8.61
CA TYR A 647 -19.27 25.85 -7.87
C TYR A 647 -19.33 24.46 -8.47
N THR A 648 -18.18 23.80 -8.55
CA THR A 648 -18.10 22.34 -8.71
C THR A 648 -18.15 21.69 -7.34
N VAL A 649 -19.25 21.02 -7.06
CA VAL A 649 -19.41 20.20 -5.85
C VAL A 649 -18.97 18.78 -6.16
N THR A 650 -18.12 18.20 -5.32
CA THR A 650 -17.67 16.80 -5.42
C THR A 650 -18.07 16.03 -4.17
N ALA A 651 -18.61 14.83 -4.34
CA ALA A 651 -18.69 13.81 -3.31
C ALA A 651 -17.65 12.72 -3.61
N VAL A 652 -16.86 12.37 -2.60
CA VAL A 652 -15.82 11.33 -2.67
C VAL A 652 -16.17 10.23 -1.69
N TYR A 653 -16.41 9.03 -2.21
CA TYR A 653 -16.55 7.81 -1.43
C TYR A 653 -15.18 7.22 -1.10
N SER A 654 -14.96 6.88 0.17
CA SER A 654 -13.68 6.39 0.69
C SER A 654 -13.28 4.97 0.25
N GLY A 655 -14.18 4.22 -0.39
CA GLY A 655 -14.02 2.77 -0.54
C GLY A 655 -14.37 2.00 0.73
N ASP A 656 -14.44 0.67 0.59
CA ASP A 656 -14.44 -0.32 1.67
C ASP A 656 -13.82 -1.66 1.20
N SER A 657 -13.95 -2.72 2.00
CA SER A 657 -13.42 -4.06 1.66
C SER A 657 -14.10 -4.76 0.48
N ASN A 658 -15.18 -4.19 -0.07
CA ASN A 658 -15.96 -4.73 -1.18
C ASN A 658 -15.92 -3.83 -2.43
N TYR A 659 -15.61 -2.54 -2.29
CA TYR A 659 -15.73 -1.52 -3.33
C TYR A 659 -14.60 -0.49 -3.32
N GLN A 660 -14.11 -0.14 -4.51
CA GLN A 660 -13.10 0.91 -4.67
C GLN A 660 -13.62 2.31 -4.26
N PRO A 661 -12.71 3.24 -3.88
CA PRO A 661 -13.03 4.66 -3.82
C PRO A 661 -13.62 5.16 -5.14
N ALA A 662 -14.59 6.07 -5.07
CA ALA A 662 -15.28 6.56 -6.25
C ALA A 662 -15.79 8.00 -6.04
N VAL A 663 -16.01 8.74 -7.12
CA VAL A 663 -16.36 10.16 -7.07
C VAL A 663 -17.59 10.49 -7.91
N ALA A 664 -18.34 11.50 -7.49
CA ALA A 664 -19.40 12.13 -8.29
C ALA A 664 -19.30 13.65 -8.17
N THR A 665 -19.48 14.36 -9.28
CA THR A 665 -19.44 15.83 -9.36
C THR A 665 -20.76 16.41 -9.86
N GLN A 666 -21.07 17.63 -9.42
CA GLN A 666 -22.24 18.39 -9.88
C GLN A 666 -21.98 19.89 -9.77
N THR A 667 -22.41 20.66 -10.76
CA THR A 667 -22.30 22.13 -10.72
C THR A 667 -23.49 22.75 -10.01
N VAL A 668 -23.25 23.69 -9.09
CA VAL A 668 -24.27 24.45 -8.36
C VAL A 668 -24.08 25.94 -8.61
N GLN A 669 -25.14 26.65 -9.01
CA GLN A 669 -25.09 28.09 -9.26
C GLN A 669 -25.43 28.91 -8.02
N LEU A 670 -24.62 29.92 -7.70
CA LEU A 670 -25.00 30.93 -6.71
C LEU A 670 -25.80 32.07 -7.33
N THR A 671 -26.79 32.54 -6.59
CA THR A 671 -27.46 33.83 -6.81
C THR A 671 -27.16 34.80 -5.67
N GLY A 672 -26.93 36.06 -6.05
CA GLY A 672 -26.64 37.17 -5.16
C GLY A 672 -27.91 37.93 -4.72
N PRO A 673 -27.78 38.90 -3.80
CA PRO A 673 -28.93 39.48 -3.08
C PRO A 673 -29.89 40.36 -3.89
N SER A 674 -29.68 40.54 -5.20
CA SER A 674 -30.42 41.52 -6.02
C SER A 674 -31.05 40.99 -7.32
N GLY A 675 -30.83 39.72 -7.65
CA GLY A 675 -31.63 38.96 -8.63
C GLY A 675 -31.38 39.27 -10.13
N ASP A 676 -31.33 38.20 -10.93
CA ASP A 676 -31.45 38.27 -12.39
C ASP A 676 -32.88 38.63 -12.81
N PHE A 677 -33.02 39.16 -14.04
CA PHE A 677 -34.33 39.30 -14.69
C PHE A 677 -34.61 38.15 -15.67
N ALA A 678 -35.89 37.82 -15.88
CA ALA A 678 -36.24 36.61 -16.62
C ALA A 678 -35.96 36.74 -18.12
N VAL A 679 -35.31 35.72 -18.69
CA VAL A 679 -35.08 35.57 -20.14
C VAL A 679 -35.65 34.23 -20.58
N SER A 680 -36.33 34.19 -21.72
CA SER A 680 -36.87 32.95 -22.32
C SER A 680 -36.73 32.95 -23.85
N LEU A 681 -36.73 31.74 -24.43
CA LEU A 681 -36.51 31.51 -25.86
C LEU A 681 -37.76 30.89 -26.49
N ASN A 682 -38.09 31.34 -27.70
CA ASN A 682 -39.13 30.73 -28.53
C ASN A 682 -38.62 30.54 -29.98
N PRO A 683 -38.54 29.30 -30.49
CA PRO A 683 -38.75 28.04 -29.76
C PRO A 683 -37.69 27.82 -28.66
N PRO A 684 -37.97 26.98 -27.64
CA PRO A 684 -37.01 26.68 -26.57
C PRO A 684 -35.90 25.69 -26.98
N GLN A 685 -36.05 25.03 -28.14
CA GLN A 685 -35.06 24.17 -28.77
C GLN A 685 -35.03 24.47 -30.26
N PHE A 686 -33.83 24.52 -30.84
CA PHE A 686 -33.60 24.93 -32.22
C PHE A 686 -32.20 24.49 -32.67
N PRO A 687 -31.99 24.19 -33.97
CA PRO A 687 -30.66 23.92 -34.51
C PRO A 687 -29.87 25.24 -34.71
N VAL A 688 -28.55 25.12 -34.86
CA VAL A 688 -27.67 26.23 -35.24
C VAL A 688 -28.05 26.85 -36.59
N GLY A 689 -27.73 28.12 -36.82
CA GLY A 689 -28.11 28.82 -38.06
C GLY A 689 -29.57 29.29 -38.12
N THR A 690 -30.32 29.27 -37.00
CA THR A 690 -31.71 29.71 -36.94
C THR A 690 -31.90 31.05 -36.22
N THR A 691 -32.95 31.79 -36.57
CA THR A 691 -33.39 32.97 -35.82
C THR A 691 -34.35 32.55 -34.70
N VAL A 692 -34.06 32.98 -33.47
CA VAL A 692 -34.91 32.72 -32.29
C VAL A 692 -35.51 34.01 -31.75
N SER A 693 -36.66 33.92 -31.09
CA SER A 693 -37.26 35.05 -30.37
C SER A 693 -36.82 35.00 -28.91
N VAL A 694 -36.01 35.97 -28.49
CA VAL A 694 -35.58 36.15 -27.10
C VAL A 694 -36.55 37.08 -26.39
N THR A 695 -37.26 36.58 -25.39
CA THR A 695 -38.17 37.39 -24.55
C THR A 695 -37.47 37.73 -23.24
N THR A 696 -37.43 39.02 -22.89
CA THR A 696 -36.92 39.51 -21.60
C THR A 696 -38.05 40.14 -20.80
N VAL A 697 -38.04 39.95 -19.48
CA VAL A 697 -39.00 40.56 -18.54
C VAL A 697 -38.23 41.33 -17.48
N LEU A 698 -38.16 42.65 -17.63
CA LEU A 698 -37.36 43.57 -16.80
C LEU A 698 -38.03 43.82 -15.43
N PRO A 699 -37.26 44.02 -14.34
CA PRO A 699 -37.78 43.96 -12.98
C PRO A 699 -38.27 45.30 -12.40
N VAL A 700 -38.32 46.39 -13.18
CA VAL A 700 -38.54 47.75 -12.68
C VAL A 700 -39.58 48.57 -13.46
N ALA A 701 -40.25 49.50 -12.74
CA ALA A 701 -41.27 50.38 -13.27
C ALA A 701 -40.73 51.56 -14.12
N ALA A 702 -39.42 51.83 -14.09
CA ALA A 702 -38.75 52.77 -14.97
C ALA A 702 -38.24 52.01 -16.20
N VAL A 703 -39.02 52.09 -17.29
CA VAL A 703 -38.94 51.15 -18.41
C VAL A 703 -38.04 51.63 -19.56
N ALA A 704 -37.51 52.86 -19.48
CA ALA A 704 -36.62 53.43 -20.48
C ALA A 704 -35.17 53.02 -20.22
N GLY A 705 -34.52 52.42 -21.22
CA GLY A 705 -33.13 51.99 -21.15
C GLY A 705 -32.65 51.39 -22.47
N THR A 706 -31.49 50.76 -22.46
CA THR A 706 -30.98 49.96 -23.58
C THR A 706 -30.84 48.49 -23.21
N LEU A 707 -31.20 47.61 -24.14
CA LEU A 707 -31.08 46.16 -24.02
C LEU A 707 -30.14 45.63 -25.11
N ALA A 708 -29.09 44.92 -24.73
CA ALA A 708 -28.22 44.15 -25.63
C ALA A 708 -28.37 42.65 -25.35
N LEU A 709 -28.09 41.81 -26.34
CA LEU A 709 -28.08 40.35 -26.20
C LEU A 709 -26.74 39.80 -26.67
N ASN A 710 -26.16 38.89 -25.90
CA ASN A 710 -24.93 38.16 -26.24
C ASN A 710 -25.23 36.66 -26.23
N LEU A 711 -24.82 35.94 -27.27
CA LEU A 711 -24.64 34.49 -27.25
C LEU A 711 -23.24 34.22 -26.67
N ILE A 712 -23.18 33.43 -25.60
CA ILE A 712 -21.94 33.09 -24.90
C ILE A 712 -21.74 31.57 -24.86
N ASP A 713 -20.47 31.15 -24.89
CA ASP A 713 -20.04 29.75 -24.67
C ASP A 713 -19.98 29.42 -23.17
N SER A 714 -19.65 28.17 -22.81
CA SER A 714 -19.52 27.77 -21.40
C SER A 714 -18.38 28.47 -20.65
N SER A 715 -17.47 29.11 -21.40
CA SER A 715 -16.31 29.87 -20.92
C SER A 715 -16.60 31.38 -20.84
N GLN A 716 -17.87 31.79 -21.01
CA GLN A 716 -18.35 33.18 -20.98
C GLN A 716 -17.83 34.08 -22.13
N ASN A 717 -17.23 33.52 -23.19
CA ASN A 717 -16.82 34.30 -24.35
C ASN A 717 -18.02 34.63 -25.24
N VAL A 718 -18.08 35.86 -25.77
CA VAL A 718 -19.14 36.28 -26.68
C VAL A 718 -18.89 35.72 -28.09
N VAL A 719 -19.76 34.82 -28.53
CA VAL A 719 -19.72 34.14 -29.84
C VAL A 719 -20.54 34.90 -30.89
N ALA A 720 -21.62 35.56 -30.48
CA ALA A 720 -22.41 36.48 -31.31
C ALA A 720 -23.13 37.51 -30.43
N SER A 721 -23.56 38.64 -31.01
CA SER A 721 -24.34 39.64 -30.26
C SER A 721 -25.34 40.41 -31.14
N VAL A 722 -26.41 40.88 -30.50
CA VAL A 722 -27.33 41.88 -31.04
C VAL A 722 -27.06 43.20 -30.32
N ALA A 723 -26.78 44.23 -31.12
CA ALA A 723 -26.40 45.55 -30.61
C ALA A 723 -27.49 46.18 -29.72
N ALA A 724 -27.03 46.96 -28.74
CA ALA A 724 -27.88 47.61 -27.75
C ALA A 724 -28.99 48.45 -28.41
N SER A 725 -30.24 48.10 -28.12
CA SER A 725 -31.43 48.76 -28.67
C SER A 725 -32.23 49.44 -27.56
N SER A 726 -32.82 50.61 -27.83
CA SER A 726 -33.65 51.32 -26.86
C SER A 726 -34.94 50.55 -26.57
N VAL A 727 -35.22 50.28 -25.30
CA VAL A 727 -36.44 49.64 -24.82
C VAL A 727 -37.29 50.59 -24.00
N SER A 728 -38.61 50.40 -24.06
CA SER A 728 -39.61 51.16 -23.30
C SER A 728 -40.77 50.29 -22.79
N SER A 729 -40.61 48.97 -22.83
CA SER A 729 -41.58 47.96 -22.38
C SER A 729 -40.94 47.04 -21.33
N ALA A 730 -41.72 46.61 -20.33
CA ALA A 730 -41.24 45.69 -19.30
C ALA A 730 -40.99 44.30 -19.89
N THR A 731 -41.78 43.90 -20.89
CA THR A 731 -41.55 42.71 -21.71
C THR A 731 -41.05 43.14 -23.09
N ASN A 732 -39.86 42.67 -23.49
CA ASN A 732 -39.31 42.92 -24.83
C ASN A 732 -39.08 41.60 -25.54
N VAL A 733 -39.41 41.53 -26.82
CA VAL A 733 -39.16 40.36 -27.68
C VAL A 733 -38.23 40.80 -28.80
N THR A 734 -37.03 40.22 -28.84
CA THR A 734 -35.97 40.58 -29.78
C THR A 734 -35.58 39.35 -30.61
N PRO A 735 -35.57 39.43 -31.96
CA PRO A 735 -35.00 38.39 -32.79
C PRO A 735 -33.48 38.28 -32.55
N PHE A 736 -32.97 37.05 -32.47
CA PHE A 736 -31.54 36.79 -32.36
C PHE A 736 -31.15 35.72 -33.40
N ASP A 737 -30.22 36.05 -34.29
CA ASP A 737 -29.71 35.13 -35.30
C ASP A 737 -28.56 34.30 -34.71
N ILE A 738 -28.77 32.99 -34.58
CA ILE A 738 -27.73 32.05 -34.15
C ILE A 738 -26.79 31.76 -35.33
N PRO A 739 -25.46 31.91 -35.19
CA PRO A 739 -24.51 31.50 -36.23
C PRO A 739 -24.63 30.03 -36.61
N ALA A 740 -24.30 29.67 -37.86
CA ALA A 740 -24.23 28.27 -38.28
C ALA A 740 -23.00 27.52 -37.74
N ASN A 741 -21.95 28.26 -37.34
CA ASN A 741 -20.68 27.74 -36.83
C ASN A 741 -20.39 28.40 -35.47
N VAL A 742 -20.90 27.84 -34.38
CA VAL A 742 -20.78 28.42 -33.02
C VAL A 742 -19.58 27.92 -32.24
N LEU A 743 -18.93 26.83 -32.66
CA LEU A 743 -17.61 26.43 -32.18
C LEU A 743 -16.59 26.47 -33.31
N SER A 744 -15.48 27.13 -33.03
CA SER A 744 -14.30 27.16 -33.90
C SER A 744 -13.04 27.15 -33.05
N PHE A 745 -12.12 26.23 -33.33
CA PHE A 745 -10.82 26.15 -32.66
C PHE A 745 -9.70 26.06 -33.70
N ALA A 746 -8.48 26.38 -33.27
CA ALA A 746 -7.26 26.15 -34.05
C ALA A 746 -6.71 24.76 -33.76
N GLY A 747 -6.11 24.11 -34.75
CA GLY A 747 -5.37 22.85 -34.55
C GLY A 747 -4.36 22.56 -35.67
N ILE A 748 -3.47 21.61 -35.40
CA ILE A 748 -2.53 21.05 -36.38
C ILE A 748 -3.07 19.72 -36.87
N VAL A 749 -3.24 19.60 -38.19
CA VAL A 749 -3.71 18.39 -38.87
C VAL A 749 -2.54 17.78 -39.65
N THR A 750 -2.24 16.51 -39.40
CA THR A 750 -1.16 15.77 -40.07
C THR A 750 -1.72 14.63 -40.89
N SER A 751 -1.38 14.58 -42.18
CA SER A 751 -1.84 13.58 -43.14
C SER A 751 -1.58 12.15 -42.65
N GLY A 752 -2.58 11.28 -42.79
CA GLY A 752 -2.51 9.89 -42.35
C GLY A 752 -2.67 9.66 -40.84
N ASN A 753 -2.74 10.71 -40.02
CA ASN A 753 -2.98 10.62 -38.57
C ASN A 753 -4.48 10.84 -38.24
N ASN A 754 -5.00 10.18 -37.21
CA ASN A 754 -6.34 10.45 -36.66
C ASN A 754 -6.34 11.43 -35.48
N GLN A 755 -5.18 12.01 -35.11
CA GLN A 755 -5.06 13.04 -34.08
C GLN A 755 -4.95 14.44 -34.69
N ILE A 756 -5.77 15.37 -34.20
CA ILE A 756 -5.50 16.82 -34.30
C ILE A 756 -4.71 17.19 -33.04
N THR A 757 -3.57 17.86 -33.20
CA THR A 757 -2.71 18.27 -32.07
C THR A 757 -2.63 19.79 -31.94
N ASN A 758 -2.14 20.27 -30.79
CA ASN A 758 -2.05 21.70 -30.48
C ASN A 758 -3.39 22.43 -30.67
N VAL A 759 -4.46 21.79 -30.16
CA VAL A 759 -5.82 22.30 -30.20
C VAL A 759 -5.97 23.50 -29.26
N SER A 760 -6.52 24.62 -29.74
CA SER A 760 -6.57 25.87 -28.95
C SER A 760 -7.64 25.89 -27.86
N SER A 761 -8.65 25.04 -27.96
CA SER A 761 -9.67 24.81 -26.94
C SER A 761 -10.40 23.51 -27.24
N THR A 762 -10.71 22.72 -26.21
CA THR A 762 -11.63 21.58 -26.29
C THR A 762 -12.92 21.81 -25.52
N ASN A 763 -13.21 23.06 -25.15
CA ASN A 763 -14.43 23.41 -24.44
C ASN A 763 -15.65 23.20 -25.36
N ASP A 764 -16.75 22.73 -24.78
CA ASP A 764 -18.01 22.40 -25.46
C ASP A 764 -17.91 21.34 -26.59
N LEU A 765 -16.77 20.65 -26.71
CA LEU A 765 -16.63 19.47 -27.56
C LEU A 765 -17.26 18.24 -26.90
N THR A 766 -17.83 17.35 -27.70
CA THR A 766 -18.38 16.07 -27.27
C THR A 766 -18.06 14.96 -28.27
N PRO A 767 -17.83 13.71 -27.83
CA PRO A 767 -17.74 12.56 -28.74
C PRO A 767 -18.98 12.47 -29.64
N GLY A 768 -18.76 12.17 -30.92
CA GLY A 768 -19.78 12.13 -31.96
C GLY A 768 -19.97 13.43 -32.76
N GLN A 769 -19.44 14.58 -32.30
CA GLN A 769 -19.51 15.83 -33.08
C GLN A 769 -18.82 15.68 -34.44
N VAL A 770 -19.46 16.14 -35.53
CA VAL A 770 -18.85 16.20 -36.86
C VAL A 770 -17.83 17.32 -36.92
N LEU A 771 -16.63 17.02 -37.38
CA LEU A 771 -15.54 17.96 -37.61
C LEU A 771 -15.47 18.37 -39.08
N THR A 772 -15.15 19.63 -39.33
CA THR A 772 -14.90 20.18 -40.67
C THR A 772 -13.70 21.12 -40.65
N GLY A 773 -12.82 21.02 -41.65
CA GLY A 773 -11.60 21.82 -41.74
C GLY A 773 -10.65 21.31 -42.84
N THR A 774 -9.59 22.07 -43.12
CA THR A 774 -8.56 21.66 -44.10
C THR A 774 -7.88 20.36 -43.66
N GLY A 775 -7.83 19.37 -44.55
CA GLY A 775 -7.25 18.04 -44.27
C GLY A 775 -8.18 17.07 -43.54
N ILE A 776 -9.36 17.51 -43.10
CA ILE A 776 -10.36 16.67 -42.43
C ILE A 776 -11.29 16.02 -43.48
N PRO A 777 -11.44 14.68 -43.49
CA PRO A 777 -12.40 14.01 -44.38
C PRO A 777 -13.86 14.38 -44.10
N ALA A 778 -14.71 14.21 -45.11
CA ALA A 778 -16.15 14.40 -44.94
C ALA A 778 -16.74 13.37 -43.96
N ASN A 779 -17.67 13.82 -43.10
CA ASN A 779 -18.31 13.03 -42.05
C ASN A 779 -17.36 12.51 -40.94
N THR A 780 -16.13 13.02 -40.84
CA THR A 780 -15.26 12.74 -39.70
C THR A 780 -15.89 13.27 -38.41
N THR A 781 -15.82 12.48 -37.34
CA THR A 781 -16.37 12.81 -36.02
C THR A 781 -15.32 12.70 -34.91
N ILE A 782 -15.57 13.37 -33.79
CA ILE A 782 -14.77 13.23 -32.56
C ILE A 782 -15.02 11.84 -31.94
N ILE A 783 -13.96 11.10 -31.60
CA ILE A 783 -14.03 9.91 -30.74
C ILE A 783 -13.77 10.29 -29.28
N SER A 784 -12.73 11.07 -29.03
CA SER A 784 -12.29 11.51 -27.70
C SER A 784 -11.40 12.74 -27.82
N PHE A 785 -11.13 13.43 -26.72
CA PHE A 785 -10.21 14.56 -26.67
C PHE A 785 -9.54 14.69 -25.31
N SER A 786 -8.43 15.43 -25.28
CA SER A 786 -7.74 15.93 -24.09
C SER A 786 -7.47 17.43 -24.30
N PRO A 787 -7.05 18.21 -23.29
CA PRO A 787 -6.96 19.67 -23.38
C PRO A 787 -6.18 20.26 -24.59
N CYS A 788 -5.30 19.48 -25.23
CA CYS A 788 -4.53 19.90 -26.41
C CYS A 788 -4.66 18.97 -27.63
N THR A 789 -5.50 17.92 -27.59
CA THR A 789 -5.62 16.92 -28.67
C THR A 789 -7.05 16.44 -28.91
N ILE A 790 -7.40 16.14 -30.16
CA ILE A 790 -8.68 15.52 -30.54
C ILE A 790 -8.42 14.25 -31.36
N THR A 791 -8.99 13.13 -30.92
CA THR A 791 -9.04 11.87 -31.68
C THR A 791 -10.24 11.89 -32.63
N MET A 792 -9.98 11.63 -33.91
CA MET A 792 -10.95 11.59 -35.00
C MET A 792 -11.35 10.16 -35.37
N SER A 793 -12.55 9.98 -35.92
CA SER A 793 -13.06 8.71 -36.45
C SER A 793 -12.53 8.32 -37.83
N GLY A 794 -11.75 9.20 -38.47
CA GLY A 794 -11.02 8.91 -39.69
C GLY A 794 -9.70 9.67 -39.75
N ASN A 795 -8.71 9.12 -40.43
CA ASN A 795 -7.40 9.74 -40.58
C ASN A 795 -7.48 10.94 -41.53
N ALA A 796 -6.72 12.00 -41.25
CA ALA A 796 -6.60 13.17 -42.10
C ALA A 796 -6.10 12.82 -43.51
N ASN A 797 -6.62 13.50 -44.53
CA ASN A 797 -6.31 13.25 -45.93
C ASN A 797 -5.28 14.21 -46.55
N ALA A 798 -4.89 15.26 -45.82
CA ALA A 798 -3.83 16.20 -46.18
C ALA A 798 -3.25 16.86 -44.92
N ASP A 799 -2.03 17.37 -45.02
CA ASP A 799 -1.41 18.19 -43.98
C ASP A 799 -2.01 19.61 -43.97
N ALA A 800 -2.26 20.15 -42.78
CA ALA A 800 -2.58 21.55 -42.56
C ALA A 800 -1.63 22.13 -41.49
N THR A 801 -0.38 22.32 -41.88
CA THR A 801 0.74 22.76 -41.03
C THR A 801 1.14 24.21 -41.32
N GLY A 802 0.60 25.15 -40.54
CA GLY A 802 0.94 26.56 -40.60
C GLY A 802 -0.20 27.44 -40.09
N ALA A 803 0.11 28.37 -39.18
CA ALA A 803 -0.77 29.42 -38.62
C ALA A 803 -2.27 29.07 -38.51
N SER A 804 -2.65 28.35 -37.44
CA SER A 804 -4.04 28.24 -36.95
C SER A 804 -5.08 27.84 -38.01
N THR A 805 -5.11 26.57 -38.42
CA THR A 805 -6.25 26.03 -39.19
C THR A 805 -7.50 26.10 -38.32
N THR A 806 -8.46 26.96 -38.69
CA THR A 806 -9.78 27.01 -38.05
C THR A 806 -10.58 25.77 -38.41
N ILE A 807 -10.98 25.01 -37.40
CA ILE A 807 -11.78 23.79 -37.49
C ILE A 807 -13.12 24.06 -36.80
N THR A 808 -14.22 23.68 -37.44
CA THR A 808 -15.60 23.92 -36.97
C THR A 808 -16.32 22.62 -36.64
N SER A 809 -17.08 22.60 -35.54
CA SER A 809 -17.93 21.47 -35.13
C SER A 809 -19.41 21.85 -35.06
N ASN A 810 -20.26 21.04 -35.71
CA ASN A 810 -21.65 21.38 -36.01
C ASN A 810 -22.61 20.23 -35.62
N ALA A 811 -22.75 19.92 -34.33
CA ALA A 811 -23.76 18.99 -33.81
C ALA A 811 -24.55 19.62 -32.65
N ALA A 812 -25.41 18.86 -31.96
CA ALA A 812 -26.09 19.33 -30.74
C ALA A 812 -25.07 19.69 -29.66
N LEU A 813 -24.94 20.98 -29.35
CA LEU A 813 -24.01 21.47 -28.34
C LEU A 813 -24.74 21.78 -27.02
N VAL A 814 -24.02 21.55 -25.92
CA VAL A 814 -24.43 21.82 -24.55
C VAL A 814 -23.54 22.94 -24.01
N GLY A 815 -24.06 23.82 -23.15
CA GLY A 815 -23.25 24.82 -22.45
C GLY A 815 -23.39 26.26 -22.95
N PHE A 816 -24.17 26.50 -24.00
CA PHE A 816 -24.42 27.86 -24.51
C PHE A 816 -25.50 28.60 -23.72
N ALA A 817 -25.39 29.93 -23.69
CA ALA A 817 -26.41 30.79 -23.09
C ALA A 817 -26.66 32.07 -23.89
N ILE A 818 -27.88 32.62 -23.80
CA ILE A 818 -28.14 34.00 -24.17
C ILE A 818 -28.14 34.84 -22.89
N GLN A 819 -27.19 35.76 -22.81
CA GLN A 819 -27.11 36.80 -21.79
C GLN A 819 -27.77 38.07 -22.32
N ALA A 820 -28.79 38.54 -21.62
CA ALA A 820 -29.42 39.83 -21.83
C ALA A 820 -28.83 40.87 -20.87
N VAL A 821 -28.39 42.01 -21.40
CA VAL A 821 -27.76 43.09 -20.65
C VAL A 821 -28.63 44.34 -20.75
N TYR A 822 -29.21 44.78 -19.64
CA TYR A 822 -30.08 45.95 -19.56
C TYR A 822 -29.40 47.10 -18.81
N VAL A 823 -29.38 48.29 -19.42
CA VAL A 823 -28.89 49.52 -18.81
C VAL A 823 -30.06 50.52 -18.72
N PRO A 824 -30.57 50.85 -17.53
CA PRO A 824 -31.66 51.82 -17.37
C PRO A 824 -31.19 53.25 -17.67
N THR A 825 -32.10 54.12 -18.11
CA THR A 825 -31.81 55.55 -18.35
C THR A 825 -31.63 56.34 -17.04
N GLU A 826 -32.22 55.87 -15.94
CA GLU A 826 -32.06 56.42 -14.60
C GLU A 826 -31.74 55.29 -13.60
N GLY A 827 -30.67 55.44 -12.82
CA GLY A 827 -30.12 54.40 -11.93
C GLY A 827 -28.68 54.02 -12.29
N SER A 828 -27.90 53.55 -11.33
CA SER A 828 -26.44 53.39 -11.46
C SER A 828 -25.95 51.95 -11.64
N GLY A 829 -26.78 51.05 -12.17
CA GLY A 829 -26.46 49.62 -12.28
C GLY A 829 -26.95 48.99 -13.58
N THR A 830 -26.04 48.29 -14.26
CA THR A 830 -26.38 47.34 -15.32
C THR A 830 -27.04 46.11 -14.69
N LEU A 831 -28.15 45.66 -15.26
CA LEU A 831 -28.80 44.40 -14.88
C LEU A 831 -28.50 43.33 -15.94
N THR A 832 -28.39 42.09 -15.50
CA THR A 832 -28.28 40.91 -16.35
C THR A 832 -29.46 39.97 -16.18
N GLY A 833 -29.75 39.23 -17.24
CA GLY A 833 -30.58 38.04 -17.20
C GLY A 833 -29.99 37.02 -18.15
N GLN A 834 -30.04 35.74 -17.83
CA GLN A 834 -29.42 34.70 -18.66
C GLN A 834 -30.34 33.49 -18.80
N ILE A 835 -30.33 32.88 -19.99
CA ILE A 835 -30.92 31.56 -20.22
C ILE A 835 -29.91 30.64 -20.88
N ASN A 836 -29.61 29.54 -20.21
CA ASN A 836 -28.80 28.44 -20.75
C ASN A 836 -29.70 27.53 -21.60
N PHE A 837 -29.17 27.01 -22.70
CA PHE A 837 -29.91 26.13 -23.60
C PHE A 837 -28.96 25.14 -24.30
N ALA A 838 -29.53 24.21 -25.05
CA ALA A 838 -28.80 23.28 -25.91
C ALA A 838 -29.38 23.32 -27.31
N PHE A 839 -28.52 23.21 -28.33
CA PHE A 839 -28.98 23.16 -29.71
C PHE A 839 -29.62 21.80 -30.02
N GLN A 840 -30.64 21.81 -30.89
CA GLN A 840 -31.17 20.59 -31.48
C GLN A 840 -30.17 20.03 -32.51
N ALA A 841 -30.06 18.69 -32.54
CA ALA A 841 -29.23 17.94 -33.50
C ALA A 841 -29.76 18.05 -34.95
#